data_AF-A0A7Y4X7P9-F1
#
_entry.id   AF-A0A7Y4X7P9-F1
#
_cell.length_a   1.000
_cell.length_b   1.000
_cell.length_c   1.000
_cell.angle_alpha   90.00
_cell.angle_beta   90.00
_cell.angle_gamma   90.00
#
_symmetry.space_group_name_H-M   'P 1'
#
loop_
_entity.id
_entity.type
_entity.pdbx_description
1 polymer ?
#
loop_
_entity_poly.entity_id
_entity_poly.type
_entity_poly.pdbx_seq_one_letter_code
_entity_poly.pdbx_strand_id
1 'polypeptide(L)'
;VGQQFSGNGDFFALAYNADHQLNTMGFGKDAAHPWKARGNAPGPSIVGAVKYDKNLPLSQRILVEDFSFPKAYVAGARFAFDAASVLGLALDTDSGDERQERARRERVALPDPYQFNDNSLNHTMLYLIMGHDDARGSMRLKRGFPDFQERLEIDWDNAGRQPLFDLINAEIHRHARALGASFLTNPLWQFTRDRNLITAHPLGGCPIGEDYLHGAVDPYGRVFAGDGAVHDGLFVADGSLIPTALGVNPFLTISALSEHIADRMVRKLNGEAYPAPATAVSMARLNPQEVVTYKEVELERLFTRTGATQPADKMVNSGTASYDATTRTIRNDHVWKGFFPRGHILNQFSTAFHTGFRKRFSLKDGKVTGLTSDSDGRINALNRVEEITLNQREGTLEPGKYILLRYTEPQWRGFYDIFKKVSDDLLIGRVYLGDYPNGHRLFTFPMTRTYGLDNITVADHRTLYAQSTAPTKAQLHGVWEMRAVSNAAQTGAIAYLKFDHKPDDTLQANYQFLGLLEGLAEPVFGQDHFRLNDFTPFHDEIKRLDADTMVGKYLTATPPVLGNLFGEQSLGLLQNEKAADGSAQFGFYYVLRRTSLADTPPSGFLRPLLEIRLPSGISLSFDEEMDGRYFPSHSVAAGRLGDLTLDAKGPNDGTSVSFAATITARDINEFCASPEHEASIGGKLHFGDWQGRGARVFEIKANKSFFNYLRVNPATGEAEMLYRLYFNDDTGREHLLFGRKYLQKDASGIAEVMRDFTTLYAHLTDQTTGKELGTARMHFRMLENIDTAASFTRYLTSFRVIGTDNVFMQAQAQLRYLALTNQFVTREYDLFGSFLAS
;
A
#
# COMPACT_ATOMS: atom_id res chain seq x y z
N VAL A 1 -4.89 -10.80 25.90
CA VAL A 1 -6.28 -11.22 25.66
C VAL A 1 -6.98 -10.17 24.80
N GLY A 2 -7.81 -10.58 23.84
CA GLY A 2 -8.48 -9.72 22.86
C GLY A 2 -7.59 -9.09 21.79
N GLN A 3 -6.42 -9.66 21.49
CA GLN A 3 -5.42 -9.04 20.61
C GLN A 3 -5.01 -9.98 19.48
N GLN A 4 -4.45 -9.42 18.40
CA GLN A 4 -4.02 -10.17 17.20
C GLN A 4 -5.18 -10.87 16.49
N PHE A 5 -6.37 -10.27 16.51
CA PHE A 5 -7.51 -10.81 15.78
C PHE A 5 -7.24 -10.74 14.29
N SER A 6 -7.43 -11.87 13.62
CA SER A 6 -7.28 -12.06 12.18
C SER A 6 -8.57 -12.64 11.61
N GLY A 7 -8.93 -12.21 10.41
CA GLY A 7 -9.99 -12.82 9.63
C GLY A 7 -9.47 -13.89 8.68
N ASN A 8 -8.21 -14.33 8.86
CA ASN A 8 -7.52 -15.28 7.99
C ASN A 8 -7.42 -14.84 6.51
N GLY A 9 -7.51 -13.53 6.27
CA GLY A 9 -7.62 -12.96 4.94
C GLY A 9 -8.86 -13.43 4.17
N ASP A 10 -9.92 -13.85 4.87
CA ASP A 10 -11.14 -14.37 4.26
C ASP A 10 -11.80 -13.31 3.36
N PHE A 11 -12.19 -13.75 2.18
CA PHE A 11 -12.91 -12.94 1.23
C PHE A 11 -13.91 -13.77 0.42
N PHE A 12 -15.05 -13.16 0.10
CA PHE A 12 -16.13 -13.77 -0.67
C PHE A 12 -16.39 -12.95 -1.93
N ALA A 13 -16.43 -13.61 -3.08
CA ALA A 13 -16.70 -12.97 -4.36
C ALA A 13 -17.42 -13.93 -5.31
N LEU A 14 -18.08 -13.40 -6.34
CA LEU A 14 -18.84 -14.19 -7.29
C LEU A 14 -18.48 -13.86 -8.74
N ALA A 15 -18.44 -14.91 -9.56
CA ALA A 15 -18.69 -14.82 -10.99
C ALA A 15 -20.17 -15.18 -11.21
N TYR A 16 -21.01 -14.15 -11.37
CA TYR A 16 -22.47 -14.29 -11.44
C TYR A 16 -22.94 -14.45 -12.89
N ASN A 17 -23.85 -15.39 -13.12
CA ASN A 17 -24.58 -15.56 -14.38
C ASN A 17 -23.72 -15.78 -15.64
N ALA A 18 -22.64 -16.56 -15.47
CA ALA A 18 -21.71 -17.00 -16.50
C ALA A 18 -22.38 -17.58 -17.77
N ASP A 19 -21.59 -17.71 -18.84
CA ASP A 19 -21.95 -18.46 -20.04
C ASP A 19 -22.06 -19.97 -19.80
N HIS A 20 -21.36 -20.46 -18.78
CA HIS A 20 -21.26 -21.87 -18.45
C HIS A 20 -22.16 -22.25 -17.27
N GLN A 21 -22.85 -23.38 -17.41
CA GLN A 21 -23.60 -23.98 -16.32
C GLN A 21 -22.63 -24.70 -15.35
N LEU A 22 -22.62 -24.27 -14.09
CA LEU A 22 -21.68 -24.72 -13.04
C LEU A 22 -22.34 -25.63 -11.98
N ASN A 23 -23.68 -25.68 -11.92
CA ASN A 23 -24.45 -26.60 -11.07
C ASN A 23 -24.07 -26.59 -9.57
N THR A 24 -24.00 -25.41 -8.95
CA THR A 24 -23.54 -25.20 -7.55
C THR A 24 -24.65 -25.27 -6.49
N MET A 25 -25.87 -25.69 -6.84
CA MET A 25 -27.05 -25.63 -5.97
C MET A 25 -27.26 -26.92 -5.15
N GLY A 26 -26.87 -26.93 -3.87
CA GLY A 26 -27.06 -28.07 -2.96
C GLY A 26 -28.53 -28.33 -2.63
N PHE A 27 -28.94 -29.60 -2.58
CA PHE A 27 -30.31 -30.04 -2.29
C PHE A 27 -30.45 -30.87 -0.99
N GLY A 28 -29.40 -30.92 -0.17
CA GLY A 28 -29.39 -31.57 1.14
C GLY A 28 -29.13 -33.08 1.08
N LYS A 29 -29.54 -33.79 2.14
CA LYS A 29 -29.25 -35.24 2.32
C LYS A 29 -30.22 -36.18 1.62
N ASP A 30 -31.23 -35.66 0.92
CA ASP A 30 -32.23 -36.49 0.25
C ASP A 30 -31.63 -37.18 -0.99
N ALA A 31 -31.36 -38.48 -0.84
CA ALA A 31 -30.75 -39.29 -1.89
C ALA A 31 -31.69 -39.54 -3.09
N ALA A 32 -33.00 -39.35 -2.92
CA ALA A 32 -34.02 -39.51 -3.96
C ALA A 32 -34.45 -38.18 -4.60
N HIS A 33 -33.78 -37.07 -4.25
CA HIS A 33 -34.14 -35.75 -4.74
C HIS A 33 -34.18 -35.73 -6.28
N PRO A 34 -35.26 -35.25 -6.93
CA PRO A 34 -35.40 -35.28 -8.39
C PRO A 34 -34.25 -34.58 -9.14
N TRP A 35 -33.61 -33.59 -8.50
CA TRP A 35 -32.43 -32.90 -9.04
C TRP A 35 -31.22 -33.80 -9.24
N LYS A 36 -31.02 -34.77 -8.35
CA LYS A 36 -29.91 -35.74 -8.43
C LYS A 36 -30.07 -36.66 -9.64
N ALA A 37 -31.30 -37.07 -9.93
CA ALA A 37 -31.61 -37.94 -11.07
C ALA A 37 -31.37 -37.27 -12.44
N ARG A 38 -31.24 -35.93 -12.48
CA ARG A 38 -30.96 -35.16 -13.70
C ARG A 38 -29.48 -35.11 -14.10
N GLY A 39 -28.58 -35.69 -13.31
CA GLY A 39 -27.13 -35.69 -13.59
C GLY A 39 -26.39 -34.40 -13.21
N ASN A 40 -27.09 -33.41 -12.63
CA ASN A 40 -26.56 -32.08 -12.31
C ASN A 40 -26.44 -31.83 -10.79
N ALA A 41 -26.10 -32.87 -10.03
CA ALA A 41 -25.90 -32.72 -8.59
C ALA A 41 -24.57 -32.02 -8.30
N PRO A 42 -24.53 -30.98 -7.42
CA PRO A 42 -23.26 -30.45 -6.96
C PRO A 42 -22.49 -31.53 -6.20
N GLY A 43 -21.16 -31.44 -6.26
CA GLY A 43 -20.25 -32.23 -5.44
C GLY A 43 -20.28 -31.82 -3.96
N PRO A 44 -19.22 -32.13 -3.18
CA PRO A 44 -19.02 -31.55 -1.86
C PRO A 44 -19.00 -30.00 -1.90
N SER A 45 -19.11 -29.35 -0.74
CA SER A 45 -19.17 -27.89 -0.64
C SER A 45 -17.97 -27.20 -1.31
N ILE A 46 -16.79 -27.80 -1.24
CA ILE A 46 -15.58 -27.37 -1.96
C ILE A 46 -15.09 -28.59 -2.74
N VAL A 47 -14.88 -28.42 -4.05
CA VAL A 47 -14.44 -29.46 -4.98
C VAL A 47 -13.04 -29.16 -5.50
N GLY A 48 -12.74 -27.89 -5.74
CA GLY A 48 -11.49 -27.42 -6.34
C GLY A 48 -10.90 -26.23 -5.60
N ALA A 49 -9.58 -26.18 -5.60
CA ALA A 49 -8.83 -25.05 -5.06
C ALA A 49 -7.69 -24.66 -6.01
N VAL A 50 -7.50 -23.36 -6.19
CA VAL A 50 -6.38 -22.76 -6.93
C VAL A 50 -5.52 -22.02 -5.93
N LYS A 51 -4.25 -22.44 -5.83
CA LYS A 51 -3.25 -21.79 -5.00
C LYS A 51 -2.37 -20.89 -5.85
N TYR A 52 -2.42 -19.59 -5.60
CA TYR A 52 -1.59 -18.63 -6.29
C TYR A 52 -0.18 -18.62 -5.70
N ASP A 53 0.79 -18.81 -6.60
CA ASP A 53 2.24 -19.04 -6.47
C ASP A 53 2.85 -19.03 -5.05
N LYS A 54 3.44 -20.18 -4.67
CA LYS A 54 4.16 -20.39 -3.41
C LYS A 54 5.45 -19.56 -3.28
N ASN A 55 5.98 -19.01 -4.37
CA ASN A 55 7.26 -18.29 -4.40
C ASN A 55 7.10 -16.78 -4.19
N LEU A 56 5.88 -16.24 -4.27
CA LEU A 56 5.62 -14.83 -4.00
C LEU A 56 5.78 -14.49 -2.52
N PRO A 57 5.98 -13.21 -2.13
CA PRO A 57 5.89 -12.78 -0.73
C PRO A 57 4.56 -13.20 -0.09
N LEU A 58 4.57 -13.49 1.22
CA LEU A 58 3.40 -14.00 1.94
C LEU A 58 2.13 -13.14 1.75
N SER A 59 2.30 -11.81 1.73
CA SER A 59 1.23 -10.82 1.53
C SER A 59 0.56 -10.85 0.16
N GLN A 60 1.12 -11.59 -0.82
CA GLN A 60 0.57 -11.75 -2.17
C GLN A 60 0.06 -13.16 -2.45
N ARG A 61 0.16 -14.07 -1.47
CA ARG A 61 -0.33 -15.45 -1.62
C ARG A 61 -1.80 -15.52 -1.26
N ILE A 62 -2.59 -16.04 -2.20
CA ILE A 62 -4.02 -16.28 -2.02
C ILE A 62 -4.36 -17.73 -2.37
N LEU A 63 -5.33 -18.28 -1.64
CA LEU A 63 -5.98 -19.55 -1.94
C LEU A 63 -7.41 -19.24 -2.36
N VAL A 64 -7.82 -19.70 -3.53
CA VAL A 64 -9.19 -19.54 -4.06
C VAL A 64 -9.83 -20.92 -4.13
N GLU A 65 -10.93 -21.11 -3.43
CA GLU A 65 -11.73 -22.35 -3.43
C GLU A 65 -13.08 -22.08 -4.08
N ASP A 66 -13.62 -23.08 -4.78
CA ASP A 66 -14.99 -23.03 -5.24
C ASP A 66 -15.98 -23.31 -4.10
N PHE A 67 -17.24 -22.91 -4.27
CA PHE A 67 -18.28 -23.18 -3.28
C PHE A 67 -19.62 -23.56 -3.88
N SER A 68 -20.12 -24.72 -3.45
CA SER A 68 -21.50 -25.16 -3.67
C SER A 68 -22.40 -24.67 -2.53
N PHE A 69 -23.48 -23.96 -2.88
CA PHE A 69 -24.45 -23.42 -1.94
C PHE A 69 -25.17 -24.52 -1.15
N PRO A 70 -25.08 -24.54 0.19
CA PRO A 70 -25.89 -25.45 0.99
C PRO A 70 -27.38 -25.12 0.82
N LYS A 71 -28.24 -26.16 0.82
CA LYS A 71 -29.69 -26.04 0.60
C LYS A 71 -30.34 -24.90 1.38
N ALA A 72 -29.95 -24.70 2.64
CA ALA A 72 -30.51 -23.69 3.52
C ALA A 72 -30.31 -22.25 3.02
N TYR A 73 -29.25 -21.99 2.25
CA TYR A 73 -28.89 -20.66 1.77
C TYR A 73 -29.31 -20.39 0.32
N VAL A 74 -29.66 -21.43 -0.45
CA VAL A 74 -29.97 -21.33 -1.89
C VAL A 74 -31.03 -20.25 -2.18
N ALA A 75 -32.16 -20.26 -1.47
CA ALA A 75 -33.24 -19.31 -1.72
C ALA A 75 -32.84 -17.86 -1.39
N GLY A 76 -32.09 -17.64 -0.31
CA GLY A 76 -31.64 -16.30 0.11
C GLY A 76 -30.53 -15.76 -0.79
N ALA A 77 -29.54 -16.59 -1.13
CA ALA A 77 -28.46 -16.27 -2.06
C ALA A 77 -29.02 -15.85 -3.42
N ARG A 78 -30.02 -16.59 -3.92
CA ARG A 78 -30.69 -16.30 -5.19
C ARG A 78 -31.30 -14.89 -5.22
N PHE A 79 -32.03 -14.51 -4.18
CA PHE A 79 -32.64 -13.17 -4.10
C PHE A 79 -31.59 -12.06 -3.96
N ALA A 80 -30.59 -12.28 -3.10
CA ALA A 80 -29.58 -11.26 -2.82
C ALA A 80 -28.74 -10.91 -4.06
N PHE A 81 -28.30 -11.91 -4.83
CA PHE A 81 -27.41 -11.68 -5.97
C PHE A 81 -28.15 -11.14 -7.20
N ASP A 82 -29.38 -11.58 -7.44
CA ASP A 82 -30.20 -11.00 -8.51
C ASP A 82 -30.52 -9.52 -8.23
N ALA A 83 -30.89 -9.19 -6.99
CA ALA A 83 -31.10 -7.81 -6.57
C ALA A 83 -29.83 -6.96 -6.72
N ALA A 84 -28.67 -7.48 -6.33
CA ALA A 84 -27.40 -6.78 -6.49
C ALA A 84 -27.05 -6.52 -7.98
N SER A 85 -27.33 -7.49 -8.87
CA SER A 85 -27.18 -7.31 -10.32
C SER A 85 -28.12 -6.22 -10.85
N VAL A 86 -29.41 -6.23 -10.47
CA VAL A 86 -30.39 -5.21 -10.89
C VAL A 86 -30.02 -3.81 -10.40
N LEU A 87 -29.40 -3.70 -9.23
CA LEU A 87 -28.91 -2.43 -8.66
C LEU A 87 -27.59 -1.93 -9.30
N GLY A 88 -27.05 -2.62 -10.31
CA GLY A 88 -25.83 -2.23 -11.01
C GLY A 88 -24.55 -2.50 -10.20
N LEU A 89 -24.61 -3.36 -9.19
CA LEU A 89 -23.46 -3.74 -8.35
C LEU A 89 -22.64 -4.88 -8.96
N ALA A 90 -23.17 -5.51 -10.01
CA ALA A 90 -22.48 -6.51 -10.82
C ALA A 90 -21.89 -5.82 -12.06
N LEU A 91 -20.59 -6.00 -12.28
CA LEU A 91 -19.90 -5.48 -13.45
C LEU A 91 -19.82 -6.58 -14.49
N ASP A 92 -20.63 -6.45 -15.53
CA ASP A 92 -20.58 -7.32 -16.70
C ASP A 92 -19.19 -7.25 -17.35
N THR A 93 -18.64 -8.41 -17.71
CA THR A 93 -17.26 -8.54 -18.21
C THR A 93 -17.18 -8.95 -19.67
N ASP A 94 -18.33 -9.19 -20.31
CA ASP A 94 -18.44 -9.51 -21.72
C ASP A 94 -19.62 -8.76 -22.37
N SER A 95 -20.03 -9.21 -23.57
CA SER A 95 -21.01 -8.49 -24.39
C SER A 95 -21.60 -9.39 -25.47
N GLY A 96 -22.88 -9.20 -25.80
CA GLY A 96 -23.59 -9.93 -26.85
C GLY A 96 -24.43 -11.11 -26.36
N ASP A 97 -24.39 -11.42 -25.07
CA ASP A 97 -25.16 -12.47 -24.39
C ASP A 97 -26.25 -11.91 -23.45
N GLU A 98 -26.46 -10.58 -23.41
CA GLU A 98 -27.30 -9.89 -22.42
C GLU A 98 -28.77 -10.36 -22.44
N ARG A 99 -29.24 -10.86 -23.60
CA ARG A 99 -30.56 -11.50 -23.73
C ARG A 99 -30.60 -12.87 -23.05
N GLN A 100 -29.54 -13.66 -23.16
CA GLN A 100 -29.41 -14.97 -22.54
C GLN A 100 -29.31 -14.82 -21.02
N GLU A 101 -28.48 -13.88 -20.57
CA GLU A 101 -28.38 -13.50 -19.17
C GLU A 101 -29.72 -13.09 -18.57
N ARG A 102 -30.47 -12.24 -19.27
CA ARG A 102 -31.82 -11.81 -18.85
C ARG A 102 -32.78 -12.98 -18.80
N ALA A 103 -32.76 -13.87 -19.79
CA ALA A 103 -33.60 -15.07 -19.79
C ALA A 103 -33.27 -16.02 -18.62
N ARG A 104 -31.98 -16.19 -18.27
CA ARG A 104 -31.54 -16.96 -17.09
C ARG A 104 -32.04 -16.33 -15.79
N ARG A 105 -32.04 -15.00 -15.68
CA ARG A 105 -32.62 -14.26 -14.55
C ARG A 105 -34.15 -14.34 -14.50
N GLU A 106 -34.85 -14.34 -15.63
CA GLU A 106 -36.31 -14.49 -15.66
C GLU A 106 -36.78 -15.89 -15.21
N ARG A 107 -35.90 -16.91 -15.33
CA ARG A 107 -36.14 -18.27 -14.82
C ARG A 107 -35.92 -18.40 -13.30
N VAL A 108 -35.74 -17.29 -12.60
CA VAL A 108 -35.75 -17.19 -11.14
C VAL A 108 -37.21 -17.25 -10.67
N ALA A 109 -37.85 -18.42 -10.80
CA ALA A 109 -39.26 -18.59 -10.43
C ALA A 109 -39.45 -18.87 -8.93
N LEU A 110 -40.42 -18.19 -8.30
CA LEU A 110 -40.87 -18.47 -6.94
C LEU A 110 -42.07 -19.43 -7.01
N PRO A 111 -42.16 -20.45 -6.13
CA PRO A 111 -41.41 -20.62 -4.88
C PRO A 111 -40.30 -21.70 -4.89
N ASP A 112 -40.12 -22.48 -5.97
CA ASP A 112 -39.17 -23.59 -6.00
C ASP A 112 -37.83 -23.20 -6.65
N PRO A 113 -36.71 -23.15 -5.90
CA PRO A 113 -35.40 -22.85 -6.47
C PRO A 113 -34.89 -23.91 -7.44
N TYR A 114 -35.47 -25.11 -7.46
CA TYR A 114 -35.10 -26.22 -8.35
C TYR A 114 -36.10 -26.40 -9.50
N GLN A 115 -36.94 -25.40 -9.80
CA GLN A 115 -37.89 -25.51 -10.91
C GLN A 115 -37.16 -25.59 -12.27
N PHE A 116 -36.15 -24.74 -12.47
CA PHE A 116 -35.38 -24.63 -13.71
C PHE A 116 -33.92 -25.00 -13.48
N ASN A 117 -33.37 -25.88 -14.34
CA ASN A 117 -31.95 -26.26 -14.31
C ASN A 117 -31.03 -25.21 -14.92
N ASP A 118 -31.58 -24.18 -15.56
CA ASP A 118 -30.83 -23.22 -16.35
C ASP A 118 -31.21 -21.78 -15.96
N ASN A 119 -31.09 -21.49 -14.66
CA ASN A 119 -31.28 -20.15 -14.08
C ASN A 119 -29.92 -19.50 -13.74
N SER A 120 -29.91 -18.21 -13.39
CA SER A 120 -28.67 -17.46 -13.13
C SER A 120 -27.78 -18.07 -12.03
N LEU A 121 -28.34 -18.68 -10.99
CA LEU A 121 -27.56 -19.32 -9.92
C LEU A 121 -26.92 -20.64 -10.37
N ASN A 122 -27.52 -21.35 -11.34
CA ASN A 122 -26.87 -22.50 -11.98
C ASN A 122 -25.64 -22.11 -12.81
N HIS A 123 -25.52 -20.84 -13.18
CA HIS A 123 -24.40 -20.23 -13.89
C HIS A 123 -23.57 -19.32 -12.98
N THR A 124 -23.60 -19.56 -11.66
CA THR A 124 -22.89 -18.72 -10.70
C THR A 124 -21.84 -19.53 -9.93
N MET A 125 -20.62 -19.00 -9.88
CA MET A 125 -19.53 -19.50 -9.03
C MET A 125 -19.36 -18.58 -7.82
N LEU A 126 -19.44 -19.14 -6.62
CA LEU A 126 -19.02 -18.45 -5.39
C LEU A 126 -17.60 -18.90 -5.06
N TYR A 127 -16.75 -17.92 -4.74
CA TYR A 127 -15.38 -18.14 -4.33
C TYR A 127 -15.23 -17.93 -2.82
N LEU A 128 -14.62 -18.91 -2.14
CA LEU A 128 -14.06 -18.74 -0.80
C LEU A 128 -12.57 -18.47 -0.96
N ILE A 129 -12.12 -17.33 -0.46
CA ILE A 129 -10.75 -16.89 -0.71
C ILE A 129 -10.10 -16.62 0.62
N MET A 130 -8.87 -17.11 0.78
CA MET A 130 -8.07 -16.88 1.98
C MET A 130 -6.72 -16.28 1.60
N GLY A 131 -6.17 -15.48 2.51
CA GLY A 131 -4.90 -14.82 2.32
C GLY A 131 -4.29 -14.38 3.65
N HIS A 132 -3.32 -13.48 3.60
CA HIS A 132 -2.58 -13.07 4.79
C HIS A 132 -2.90 -11.62 5.15
N ASP A 133 -3.93 -11.44 5.99
CA ASP A 133 -4.20 -10.15 6.61
C ASP A 133 -3.15 -9.79 7.69
N ASP A 134 -3.16 -8.54 8.12
CA ASP A 134 -2.18 -8.01 9.08
C ASP A 134 -2.43 -8.37 10.55
N ALA A 135 -3.50 -9.12 10.85
CA ALA A 135 -3.92 -9.55 12.19
C ALA A 135 -3.95 -8.41 13.23
N ARG A 136 -4.32 -7.18 12.83
CA ARG A 136 -4.35 -6.02 13.74
C ARG A 136 -5.64 -5.84 14.51
N GLY A 137 -6.65 -6.68 14.29
CA GLY A 137 -7.90 -6.55 15.01
C GLY A 137 -7.73 -6.73 16.52
N SER A 138 -8.56 -6.04 17.27
CA SER A 138 -8.70 -6.23 18.71
C SER A 138 -10.14 -6.50 19.09
N MET A 139 -10.35 -7.39 20.06
CA MET A 139 -11.66 -7.79 20.54
C MET A 139 -11.90 -7.21 21.94
N ARG A 140 -13.06 -6.57 22.14
CA ARG A 140 -13.43 -5.94 23.40
C ARG A 140 -14.87 -6.28 23.77
N LEU A 141 -15.13 -6.51 25.06
CA LEU A 141 -16.48 -6.59 25.59
C LEU A 141 -16.94 -5.18 25.97
N LYS A 142 -18.03 -4.73 25.35
CA LYS A 142 -18.64 -3.43 25.64
C LYS A 142 -19.90 -3.60 26.45
N ARG A 143 -20.07 -2.71 27.43
CA ARG A 143 -21.27 -2.59 28.27
C ARG A 143 -21.79 -1.17 28.12
N GLY A 144 -23.03 -1.00 27.67
CA GLY A 144 -23.65 0.31 27.46
C GLY A 144 -24.91 0.50 28.31
N PHE A 145 -25.35 1.73 28.51
CA PHE A 145 -26.69 2.02 29.00
C PHE A 145 -27.58 2.42 27.81
N PRO A 146 -28.84 1.95 27.70
CA PRO A 146 -29.58 1.11 28.63
C PRO A 146 -29.39 -0.41 28.42
N ASP A 147 -28.62 -0.82 27.42
CA ASP A 147 -28.42 -2.23 27.07
C ASP A 147 -27.26 -2.85 27.87
N PHE A 148 -27.59 -3.41 29.04
CA PHE A 148 -26.63 -4.03 29.96
C PHE A 148 -26.03 -5.36 29.47
N GLN A 149 -26.42 -5.85 28.29
CA GLN A 149 -25.82 -7.05 27.70
C GLN A 149 -24.39 -6.75 27.23
N GLU A 150 -23.44 -7.58 27.64
CA GLU A 150 -22.07 -7.52 27.15
C GLU A 150 -22.03 -7.93 25.68
N ARG A 151 -21.65 -7.02 24.80
CA ARG A 151 -21.48 -7.29 23.37
C ARG A 151 -20.00 -7.34 23.03
N LEU A 152 -19.60 -8.38 22.30
CA LEU A 152 -18.25 -8.46 21.73
C LEU A 152 -18.18 -7.53 20.51
N GLU A 153 -17.26 -6.58 20.54
CA GLU A 153 -16.93 -5.71 19.41
C GLU A 153 -15.51 -6.02 18.92
N ILE A 154 -15.35 -5.98 17.59
CA ILE A 154 -14.04 -6.05 16.93
C ILE A 154 -13.69 -4.63 16.48
N ASP A 155 -12.52 -4.16 16.91
CA ASP A 155 -11.93 -2.88 16.55
C ASP A 155 -10.72 -3.15 15.65
N TRP A 156 -10.85 -2.80 14.36
CA TRP A 156 -9.84 -3.03 13.34
C TRP A 156 -9.89 -1.99 12.23
N ASP A 157 -9.06 -0.96 12.38
CA ASP A 157 -8.98 0.13 11.41
C ASP A 157 -8.49 -0.33 10.03
N ASN A 158 -9.19 0.15 9.00
CA ASN A 158 -8.84 -0.06 7.59
C ASN A 158 -8.72 -1.53 7.18
N ALA A 159 -9.37 -2.46 7.91
CA ALA A 159 -9.27 -3.89 7.65
C ALA A 159 -9.60 -4.23 6.19
N GLY A 160 -10.70 -3.71 5.64
CA GLY A 160 -11.12 -3.90 4.24
C GLY A 160 -10.36 -3.06 3.19
N ARG A 161 -9.30 -2.33 3.57
CA ARG A 161 -8.46 -1.53 2.65
C ARG A 161 -7.05 -2.09 2.48
N GLN A 162 -6.78 -3.27 3.03
CA GLN A 162 -5.48 -3.94 2.92
C GLN A 162 -5.17 -4.35 1.46
N PRO A 163 -3.90 -4.31 1.02
CA PRO A 163 -3.48 -4.66 -0.35
C PRO A 163 -3.95 -6.03 -0.85
N LEU A 164 -4.05 -6.98 0.07
CA LEU A 164 -4.58 -8.32 -0.20
C LEU A 164 -5.92 -8.29 -0.92
N PHE A 165 -6.82 -7.41 -0.50
CA PHE A 165 -8.20 -7.35 -0.98
C PHE A 165 -8.32 -6.79 -2.39
N ASP A 166 -7.42 -5.88 -2.78
CA ASP A 166 -7.34 -5.37 -4.15
C ASP A 166 -6.78 -6.45 -5.11
N LEU A 167 -5.77 -7.20 -4.65
CA LEU A 167 -5.23 -8.34 -5.40
C LEU A 167 -6.32 -9.39 -5.64
N ILE A 168 -7.10 -9.72 -4.60
CA ILE A 168 -8.22 -10.66 -4.70
C ILE A 168 -9.29 -10.14 -5.68
N ASN A 169 -9.69 -8.87 -5.61
CA ASN A 169 -10.65 -8.28 -6.54
C ASN A 169 -10.17 -8.34 -8.00
N ALA A 170 -8.90 -8.03 -8.23
CA ALA A 170 -8.31 -8.11 -9.56
C ALA A 170 -8.37 -9.57 -10.07
N GLU A 171 -8.04 -10.55 -9.23
CA GLU A 171 -8.07 -11.96 -9.60
C GLU A 171 -9.46 -12.44 -9.97
N ILE A 172 -10.46 -12.17 -9.13
CA ILE A 172 -11.81 -12.65 -9.37
C ILE A 172 -12.46 -11.95 -10.55
N HIS A 173 -12.07 -10.73 -10.86
CA HIS A 173 -12.48 -10.10 -12.11
C HIS A 173 -11.96 -10.85 -13.34
N ARG A 174 -10.72 -11.38 -13.29
CA ARG A 174 -10.19 -12.23 -14.37
C ARG A 174 -10.95 -13.54 -14.48
N HIS A 175 -11.34 -14.15 -13.35
CA HIS A 175 -12.18 -15.35 -13.33
C HIS A 175 -13.55 -15.09 -13.95
N ALA A 176 -14.21 -14.00 -13.57
CA ALA A 176 -15.51 -13.62 -14.13
C ALA A 176 -15.45 -13.47 -15.65
N ARG A 177 -14.44 -12.77 -16.18
CA ARG A 177 -14.23 -12.63 -17.62
C ARG A 177 -13.92 -13.94 -18.32
N ALA A 178 -13.12 -14.81 -17.72
CA ALA A 178 -12.83 -16.12 -18.30
C ALA A 178 -14.09 -17.00 -18.40
N LEU A 179 -15.11 -16.73 -17.58
CA LEU A 179 -16.38 -17.45 -17.55
C LEU A 179 -17.50 -16.75 -18.34
N GLY A 180 -17.27 -15.56 -18.93
CA GLY A 180 -18.34 -14.74 -19.51
C GLY A 180 -19.39 -14.40 -18.46
N ALA A 181 -18.95 -13.92 -17.29
CA ALA A 181 -19.79 -13.71 -16.13
C ALA A 181 -19.72 -12.26 -15.64
N SER A 182 -20.79 -11.82 -14.98
CA SER A 182 -20.77 -10.56 -14.25
C SER A 182 -19.93 -10.69 -12.96
N PHE A 183 -18.92 -9.84 -12.80
CA PHE A 183 -18.11 -9.75 -11.59
C PHE A 183 -18.91 -9.10 -10.46
N LEU A 184 -19.06 -9.80 -9.33
CA LEU A 184 -19.69 -9.27 -8.13
C LEU A 184 -18.76 -9.47 -6.93
N THR A 185 -18.17 -8.37 -6.46
CA THR A 185 -17.35 -8.35 -5.23
C THR A 185 -18.23 -8.47 -3.98
N ASN A 186 -17.62 -8.66 -2.80
CA ASN A 186 -18.31 -8.87 -1.53
C ASN A 186 -19.55 -7.97 -1.38
N PRO A 187 -20.77 -8.54 -1.31
CA PRO A 187 -22.01 -7.77 -1.29
C PRO A 187 -22.02 -6.68 -0.22
N LEU A 188 -21.46 -6.92 0.98
CA LEU A 188 -21.44 -5.93 2.07
C LEU A 188 -20.47 -4.76 1.83
N TRP A 189 -19.46 -4.93 0.96
CA TRP A 189 -18.50 -3.87 0.65
C TRP A 189 -19.13 -2.70 -0.10
N GLN A 190 -20.18 -2.94 -0.89
CA GLN A 190 -20.85 -1.89 -1.67
C GLN A 190 -21.93 -1.16 -0.85
N PHE A 191 -22.42 -1.76 0.25
CA PHE A 191 -23.45 -1.17 1.11
C PHE A 191 -22.90 -0.50 2.38
N THR A 192 -21.61 -0.66 2.70
CA THR A 192 -20.98 -0.03 3.88
C THR A 192 -19.83 0.86 3.45
N ARG A 193 -19.82 2.14 3.88
CA ARG A 193 -18.73 3.10 3.59
C ARG A 193 -17.35 2.61 4.03
N ASP A 194 -17.32 1.69 5.00
CA ASP A 194 -16.10 1.24 5.68
C ASP A 194 -15.60 -0.14 5.22
N ARG A 195 -16.25 -0.77 4.22
CA ARG A 195 -15.84 -2.08 3.66
C ARG A 195 -15.68 -3.16 4.73
N ASN A 196 -16.70 -3.35 5.56
CA ASN A 196 -16.68 -4.35 6.63
C ASN A 196 -16.36 -5.74 6.07
N LEU A 197 -15.41 -6.43 6.69
CA LEU A 197 -15.02 -7.78 6.33
C LEU A 197 -15.99 -8.79 6.96
N ILE A 198 -16.22 -9.88 6.23
CA ILE A 198 -16.86 -11.09 6.77
C ILE A 198 -15.76 -12.14 6.80
N THR A 199 -15.61 -12.81 7.93
CA THR A 199 -14.70 -13.95 8.07
C THR A 199 -15.46 -15.16 8.55
N ALA A 200 -15.19 -16.31 7.95
CA ALA A 200 -15.60 -17.62 8.43
C ALA A 200 -14.56 -18.23 9.38
N HIS A 201 -13.34 -17.67 9.38
CA HIS A 201 -12.17 -18.16 10.10
C HIS A 201 -11.61 -17.09 11.06
N PRO A 202 -12.36 -16.66 12.08
CA PRO A 202 -11.82 -15.77 13.11
C PRO A 202 -10.68 -16.48 13.86
N LEU A 203 -9.51 -15.86 13.87
CA LEU A 203 -8.30 -16.33 14.57
C LEU A 203 -7.82 -15.25 15.55
N GLY A 204 -6.94 -15.66 16.46
CA GLY A 204 -6.35 -14.76 17.45
C GLY A 204 -7.31 -14.33 18.56
N GLY A 205 -6.84 -13.46 19.44
CA GLY A 205 -7.53 -13.09 20.69
C GLY A 205 -6.77 -13.51 21.93
N CYS A 206 -6.32 -14.76 21.98
CA CYS A 206 -5.52 -15.31 23.07
C CYS A 206 -4.20 -15.86 22.52
N PRO A 207 -3.40 -15.02 21.83
CA PRO A 207 -2.26 -15.50 21.06
C PRO A 207 -1.22 -16.19 21.94
N ILE A 208 -0.60 -17.25 21.41
CA ILE A 208 0.62 -17.83 21.98
C ILE A 208 1.72 -16.78 21.94
N GLY A 209 2.50 -16.68 23.02
CA GLY A 209 3.69 -15.83 23.07
C GLY A 209 4.80 -16.42 23.92
N GLU A 210 6.00 -15.86 23.75
CA GLU A 210 7.19 -16.26 24.50
C GLU A 210 7.06 -15.93 26.00
N ASP A 211 6.31 -14.87 26.33
CA ASP A 211 6.03 -14.41 27.68
C ASP A 211 4.70 -13.64 27.75
N TYR A 212 4.35 -13.17 28.95
CA TYR A 212 3.14 -12.41 29.24
C TYR A 212 3.09 -11.02 28.59
N LEU A 213 4.19 -10.50 28.02
CA LEU A 213 4.28 -9.30 27.17
C LEU A 213 4.10 -9.59 25.68
N HIS A 214 4.18 -10.85 25.26
CA HIS A 214 4.08 -11.20 23.84
C HIS A 214 2.84 -12.04 23.52
N GLY A 215 2.28 -12.75 24.50
CA GLY A 215 1.07 -13.59 24.34
C GLY A 215 0.07 -13.47 25.47
N ALA A 216 -1.08 -14.11 25.31
CA ALA A 216 -2.01 -14.39 26.41
C ALA A 216 -1.71 -15.74 27.06
N VAL A 217 -1.14 -16.67 26.30
CA VAL A 217 -0.78 -18.00 26.76
C VAL A 217 0.63 -18.37 26.33
N ASP A 218 1.21 -19.34 27.02
CA ASP A 218 2.46 -19.96 26.62
C ASP A 218 2.28 -20.97 25.46
N PRO A 219 3.36 -21.58 24.93
CA PRO A 219 3.27 -22.58 23.85
C PRO A 219 2.44 -23.83 24.16
N TYR A 220 2.02 -24.03 25.41
CA TYR A 220 1.20 -25.17 25.85
C TYR A 220 -0.21 -24.73 26.26
N GLY A 221 -0.64 -23.54 25.86
CA GLY A 221 -1.98 -23.03 26.12
C GLY A 221 -2.22 -22.56 27.55
N ARG A 222 -1.21 -22.54 28.44
CA ARG A 222 -1.35 -22.07 29.82
C ARG A 222 -1.47 -20.56 29.84
N VAL A 223 -2.50 -20.03 30.50
CA VAL A 223 -2.75 -18.58 30.54
C VAL A 223 -1.74 -17.88 31.44
N PHE A 224 -1.08 -16.85 30.91
CA PHE A 224 -0.17 -16.00 31.68
C PHE A 224 -0.92 -15.12 32.68
N ALA A 225 -0.31 -14.92 33.85
CA ALA A 225 -0.67 -13.89 34.82
C ALA A 225 0.09 -12.58 34.53
N GLY A 226 -0.34 -11.48 35.15
CA GLY A 226 0.22 -10.13 34.94
C GLY A 226 1.67 -9.94 35.41
N ASP A 227 2.23 -10.91 36.12
CA ASP A 227 3.60 -10.94 36.64
C ASP A 227 4.51 -11.95 35.91
N GLY A 228 4.01 -12.57 34.84
CA GLY A 228 4.73 -13.59 34.07
C GLY A 228 4.58 -15.02 34.59
N ALA A 229 3.89 -15.24 35.72
CA ALA A 229 3.48 -16.58 36.14
C ALA A 229 2.37 -17.13 35.22
N VAL A 230 1.91 -18.36 35.47
CA VAL A 230 0.75 -18.95 34.79
C VAL A 230 -0.37 -19.20 35.79
N HIS A 231 -1.61 -19.00 35.35
CA HIS A 231 -2.79 -19.36 36.13
C HIS A 231 -2.91 -20.89 36.20
N ASP A 232 -3.00 -21.43 37.42
CA ASP A 232 -3.15 -22.87 37.61
C ASP A 232 -4.51 -23.37 37.08
N GLY A 233 -4.49 -24.47 36.34
CA GLY A 233 -5.69 -25.09 35.77
C GLY A 233 -6.38 -24.33 34.63
N LEU A 234 -5.85 -23.19 34.16
CA LEU A 234 -6.49 -22.38 33.12
C LEU A 234 -5.75 -22.46 31.78
N PHE A 235 -6.45 -22.94 30.76
CA PHE A 235 -5.91 -23.20 29.43
C PHE A 235 -6.79 -22.62 28.31
N VAL A 236 -6.18 -22.34 27.16
CA VAL A 236 -6.85 -22.03 25.89
C VAL A 236 -6.38 -23.06 24.85
N ALA A 237 -7.30 -23.65 24.08
CA ALA A 237 -7.03 -24.70 23.10
C ALA A 237 -7.98 -24.59 21.89
N ASP A 238 -7.95 -23.44 21.20
CA ASP A 238 -8.76 -23.17 20.00
C ASP A 238 -8.02 -22.22 19.02
N GLY A 239 -8.72 -21.72 17.99
CA GLY A 239 -8.15 -20.80 16.99
C GLY A 239 -7.69 -19.46 17.54
N SER A 240 -8.08 -19.08 18.76
CA SER A 240 -7.65 -17.83 19.37
C SER A 240 -6.17 -17.80 19.73
N LEU A 241 -5.52 -18.98 19.76
CA LEU A 241 -4.09 -19.16 19.96
C LEU A 241 -3.24 -18.66 18.80
N ILE A 242 -3.80 -18.63 17.59
CA ILE A 242 -3.05 -18.39 16.35
C ILE A 242 -2.92 -16.86 16.15
N PRO A 243 -1.71 -16.27 16.23
CA PRO A 243 -1.52 -14.82 16.30
C PRO A 243 -1.53 -14.12 14.93
N THR A 244 -1.88 -14.82 13.85
CA THR A 244 -1.76 -14.34 12.47
C THR A 244 -2.69 -15.11 11.51
N ALA A 245 -2.87 -14.58 10.31
CA ALA A 245 -3.56 -15.28 9.24
C ALA A 245 -2.73 -16.49 8.75
N LEU A 246 -3.39 -17.62 8.54
CA LEU A 246 -2.78 -18.82 7.94
C LEU A 246 -2.92 -18.83 6.41
N GLY A 247 -3.88 -18.08 5.86
CA GLY A 247 -4.17 -18.01 4.43
C GLY A 247 -4.73 -19.32 3.84
N VAL A 248 -5.18 -20.22 4.71
CA VAL A 248 -5.79 -21.52 4.39
C VAL A 248 -6.82 -21.87 5.48
N ASN A 249 -7.66 -22.87 5.24
CA ASN A 249 -8.67 -23.32 6.18
C ASN A 249 -7.99 -23.80 7.49
N PRO A 250 -8.32 -23.22 8.66
CA PRO A 250 -7.50 -23.35 9.87
C PRO A 250 -7.76 -24.64 10.67
N PHE A 251 -8.78 -25.43 10.31
CA PHE A 251 -9.28 -26.55 11.12
C PHE A 251 -8.19 -27.53 11.59
N LEU A 252 -7.31 -27.97 10.66
CA LEU A 252 -6.26 -28.92 11.00
C LEU A 252 -5.17 -28.30 11.89
N THR A 253 -4.83 -27.03 11.70
CA THR A 253 -3.88 -26.32 12.57
C THR A 253 -4.44 -26.16 13.98
N ILE A 254 -5.71 -25.80 14.11
CA ILE A 254 -6.40 -25.69 15.40
C ILE A 254 -6.42 -27.06 16.10
N SER A 255 -6.73 -28.12 15.35
CA SER A 255 -6.76 -29.49 15.88
C SER A 255 -5.37 -29.92 16.37
N ALA A 256 -4.33 -29.68 15.58
CA ALA A 256 -2.96 -30.02 15.95
C ALA A 256 -2.46 -29.28 17.21
N LEU A 257 -2.76 -27.98 17.33
CA LEU A 257 -2.44 -27.22 18.55
C LEU A 257 -3.22 -27.73 19.76
N SER A 258 -4.50 -28.05 19.59
CA SER A 258 -5.35 -28.56 20.67
C SER A 258 -4.88 -29.94 21.15
N GLU A 259 -4.52 -30.83 20.22
CA GLU A 259 -3.95 -32.15 20.52
C GLU A 259 -2.59 -32.02 21.21
N HIS A 260 -1.73 -31.09 20.77
CA HIS A 260 -0.45 -30.83 21.42
C HIS A 260 -0.62 -30.39 22.89
N ILE A 261 -1.59 -29.51 23.15
CA ILE A 261 -1.92 -29.05 24.50
C ILE A 261 -2.45 -30.21 25.36
N ALA A 262 -3.37 -31.01 24.80
CA ALA A 262 -3.93 -32.17 25.49
C ALA A 262 -2.86 -33.21 25.84
N ASP A 263 -1.95 -33.54 24.91
CA ASP A 263 -0.81 -34.43 25.17
C ASP A 263 0.07 -33.88 26.31
N ARG A 264 0.35 -32.57 26.30
CA ARG A 264 1.14 -31.96 27.38
C ARG A 264 0.45 -32.04 28.74
N MET A 265 -0.87 -31.85 28.78
CA MET A 265 -1.67 -32.01 30.01
C MET A 265 -1.60 -33.45 30.52
N VAL A 266 -1.74 -34.46 29.64
CA VAL A 266 -1.63 -35.89 30.00
C VAL A 266 -0.25 -36.22 30.56
N ARG A 267 0.83 -35.73 29.93
CA ARG A 267 2.19 -35.93 30.44
C ARG A 267 2.40 -35.31 31.82
N LYS A 268 1.82 -34.13 32.06
CA LYS A 268 1.87 -33.50 33.40
C LYS A 268 1.15 -34.34 34.45
N LEU A 269 -0.01 -34.90 34.13
CA LEU A 269 -0.73 -35.83 35.02
C LEU A 269 0.09 -37.10 35.31
N ASN A 270 0.92 -37.53 34.35
CA ASN A 270 1.86 -38.65 34.51
C ASN A 270 3.20 -38.28 35.18
N GLY A 271 3.33 -37.06 35.70
CA GLY A 271 4.50 -36.62 36.48
C GLY A 271 5.53 -35.76 35.74
N GLU A 272 5.37 -35.52 34.44
CA GLU A 272 6.29 -34.66 33.68
C GLU A 272 5.95 -33.17 33.86
N ALA A 273 6.76 -32.43 34.62
CA ALA A 273 6.54 -31.00 34.81
C ALA A 273 6.65 -30.21 33.48
N TYR A 274 5.77 -29.22 33.28
CA TYR A 274 5.89 -28.24 32.19
C TYR A 274 7.23 -27.50 32.25
N PRO A 275 7.79 -27.06 31.10
CA PRO A 275 8.88 -26.10 31.11
C PRO A 275 8.50 -24.83 31.88
N ALA A 276 9.48 -24.23 32.55
CA ALA A 276 9.28 -22.96 33.24
C ALA A 276 8.93 -21.87 32.20
N PRO A 277 7.85 -21.09 32.40
CA PRO A 277 7.54 -19.96 31.54
C PRO A 277 8.62 -18.88 31.67
N ALA A 278 8.86 -18.12 30.60
CA ALA A 278 9.73 -16.96 30.66
C ALA A 278 9.07 -15.86 31.51
N THR A 279 9.68 -15.53 32.65
CA THR A 279 9.13 -14.59 33.65
C THR A 279 9.70 -13.17 33.54
N ALA A 280 10.73 -12.94 32.73
CA ALA A 280 11.47 -11.68 32.74
C ALA A 280 11.50 -10.99 31.38
N VAL A 281 10.79 -9.86 31.27
CA VAL A 281 11.12 -8.80 30.30
C VAL A 281 11.56 -7.57 31.06
N SER A 282 12.83 -7.19 30.90
CA SER A 282 13.32 -5.93 31.45
C SER A 282 12.86 -4.78 30.57
N MET A 283 11.96 -3.94 31.09
CA MET A 283 11.55 -2.69 30.43
C MET A 283 12.74 -1.74 30.18
N ALA A 284 13.85 -1.90 30.91
CA ALA A 284 15.07 -1.13 30.72
C ALA A 284 15.85 -1.51 29.43
N ARG A 285 15.51 -2.62 28.77
CA ARG A 285 16.12 -3.05 27.50
C ARG A 285 15.35 -2.57 26.26
N LEU A 286 14.19 -1.93 26.43
CA LEU A 286 13.43 -1.41 25.30
C LEU A 286 14.21 -0.28 24.64
N ASN A 287 14.52 -0.45 23.36
CA ASN A 287 15.18 0.57 22.57
C ASN A 287 14.16 1.64 22.16
N PRO A 288 14.27 2.90 22.61
CA PRO A 288 13.32 3.96 22.22
C PRO A 288 13.23 4.14 20.70
N GLN A 289 14.32 3.89 19.97
CA GLN A 289 14.36 4.00 18.51
C GLN A 289 13.52 2.93 17.81
N GLU A 290 13.36 1.77 18.44
CA GLU A 290 12.52 0.69 17.93
C GLU A 290 11.05 1.01 18.25
N VAL A 291 10.77 1.43 19.48
CA VAL A 291 9.42 1.70 19.98
C VAL A 291 8.73 2.83 19.20
N VAL A 292 9.45 3.83 18.70
CA VAL A 292 8.84 4.88 17.86
C VAL A 292 8.31 4.37 16.51
N THR A 293 8.72 3.17 16.09
CA THR A 293 8.24 2.52 14.87
C THR A 293 7.03 1.60 15.09
N TYR A 294 6.64 1.42 16.34
CA TYR A 294 5.55 0.53 16.72
C TYR A 294 4.20 1.04 16.21
N LYS A 295 3.32 0.08 15.87
CA LYS A 295 1.91 0.32 15.61
C LYS A 295 1.19 0.60 16.93
N GLU A 296 0.00 1.19 16.86
CA GLU A 296 -0.76 1.55 18.06
C GLU A 296 -1.01 0.33 18.96
N VAL A 297 -1.34 -0.83 18.39
CA VAL A 297 -1.61 -2.06 19.15
C VAL A 297 -0.39 -2.49 19.98
N GLU A 298 0.82 -2.35 19.45
CA GLU A 298 2.06 -2.68 20.15
C GLU A 298 2.34 -1.68 21.28
N LEU A 299 2.09 -0.39 21.04
CA LEU A 299 2.21 0.66 22.05
C LEU A 299 1.17 0.53 23.16
N GLU A 300 -0.05 0.12 22.83
CA GLU A 300 -1.14 -0.12 23.77
C GLU A 300 -0.85 -1.34 24.65
N ARG A 301 -0.26 -2.40 24.07
CA ARG A 301 0.30 -3.53 24.84
C ARG A 301 1.37 -3.03 25.81
N LEU A 302 2.31 -2.23 25.32
CA LEU A 302 3.40 -1.70 26.12
C LEU A 302 2.88 -0.82 27.27
N PHE A 303 1.94 0.08 26.99
CA PHE A 303 1.30 0.95 27.97
C PHE A 303 0.57 0.14 29.05
N THR A 304 -0.26 -0.82 28.65
CA THR A 304 -1.05 -1.63 29.59
C THR A 304 -0.15 -2.47 30.50
N ARG A 305 0.90 -3.05 29.94
CA ARG A 305 1.80 -3.98 30.66
C ARG A 305 2.91 -3.30 31.45
N THR A 306 3.16 -2.00 31.24
CA THR A 306 4.09 -1.23 32.09
C THR A 306 3.50 -1.11 33.50
N GLY A 307 3.90 -1.97 34.44
CA GLY A 307 3.29 -2.05 35.78
C GLY A 307 3.58 -0.84 36.69
N ALA A 308 4.76 -0.23 36.59
CA ALA A 308 5.14 0.93 37.39
C ALA A 308 5.60 2.08 36.48
N THR A 309 4.95 3.24 36.57
CA THR A 309 5.46 4.49 35.99
C THR A 309 6.48 5.12 36.94
N GLN A 310 7.55 5.69 36.38
CA GLN A 310 8.43 6.57 37.16
C GLN A 310 7.71 7.91 37.48
N PRO A 311 8.19 8.69 38.48
CA PRO A 311 7.56 9.95 38.86
C PRO A 311 7.64 11.03 37.76
N ALA A 312 6.72 11.99 37.79
CA ALA A 312 6.57 13.03 36.79
C ALA A 312 7.73 14.03 36.76
N ASP A 313 8.47 14.21 37.87
CA ASP A 313 9.65 15.07 37.94
C ASP A 313 10.76 14.61 36.97
N LYS A 314 10.85 13.31 36.68
CA LYS A 314 11.78 12.73 35.70
C LYS A 314 11.40 13.05 34.24
N MET A 315 10.23 13.62 33.98
CA MET A 315 9.85 14.13 32.65
C MET A 315 10.41 15.52 32.37
N VAL A 316 10.90 16.25 33.38
CA VAL A 316 11.45 17.61 33.23
C VAL A 316 12.66 17.59 32.30
N ASN A 317 12.70 18.57 31.39
CA ASN A 317 13.73 18.72 30.39
C ASN A 317 14.95 19.47 30.95
N SER A 318 16.16 18.95 30.72
CA SER A 318 17.42 19.61 31.13
C SER A 318 17.81 20.78 30.20
N GLY A 319 17.35 20.76 28.94
CA GLY A 319 17.76 21.71 27.92
C GLY A 319 19.13 21.44 27.31
N THR A 320 19.59 20.19 27.31
CA THR A 320 20.85 19.77 26.67
C THR A 320 20.59 18.95 25.40
N ALA A 321 21.40 19.13 24.36
CA ALA A 321 21.41 18.28 23.18
C ALA A 321 22.83 17.78 22.87
N SER A 322 22.96 16.52 22.47
CA SER A 322 24.22 15.92 22.06
C SER A 322 24.04 14.98 20.86
N TYR A 323 25.11 14.85 20.07
CA TYR A 323 25.23 13.90 18.97
C TYR A 323 26.28 12.84 19.32
N ASP A 324 25.92 11.57 19.17
CA ASP A 324 26.87 10.46 19.27
C ASP A 324 27.16 9.93 17.86
N ALA A 325 28.40 10.12 17.40
CA ALA A 325 28.85 9.71 16.08
C ALA A 325 28.99 8.18 15.94
N THR A 326 29.17 7.45 17.06
CA THR A 326 29.32 5.99 17.06
C THR A 326 27.99 5.31 16.76
N THR A 327 26.93 5.77 17.43
CA THR A 327 25.57 5.23 17.27
C THR A 327 24.76 6.01 16.23
N ARG A 328 25.25 7.17 15.76
CA ARG A 328 24.57 8.11 14.84
C ARG A 328 23.20 8.53 15.38
N THR A 329 23.15 8.80 16.67
CA THR A 329 21.93 9.20 17.38
C THR A 329 22.06 10.61 17.94
N ILE A 330 20.95 11.34 17.90
CA ILE A 330 20.79 12.58 18.66
C ILE A 330 20.05 12.25 19.95
N ARG A 331 20.57 12.77 21.07
CA ARG A 331 19.80 12.91 22.31
C ARG A 331 19.49 14.39 22.52
N ASN A 332 18.23 14.77 22.32
CA ASN A 332 17.75 16.14 22.50
C ASN A 332 16.78 16.21 23.68
N ASP A 333 17.23 16.86 24.77
CA ASP A 333 16.44 17.04 25.99
C ASP A 333 15.92 18.48 26.15
N HIS A 334 15.75 19.21 25.04
CA HIS A 334 14.96 20.44 25.02
C HIS A 334 13.45 20.17 24.98
N VAL A 335 13.07 19.00 24.45
CA VAL A 335 11.69 18.55 24.29
C VAL A 335 11.62 17.02 24.31
N TRP A 336 10.49 16.47 24.71
CA TRP A 336 10.09 15.12 24.32
C TRP A 336 9.48 15.16 22.92
N LYS A 337 10.06 14.42 21.98
CA LYS A 337 9.53 14.30 20.63
C LYS A 337 8.49 13.18 20.58
N GLY A 338 7.28 13.50 20.14
CA GLY A 338 6.18 12.55 19.99
C GLY A 338 6.12 11.98 18.58
N PHE A 339 5.77 10.71 18.49
CA PHE A 339 5.60 10.00 17.22
C PHE A 339 4.17 9.47 17.13
N PHE A 340 3.53 9.60 15.96
CA PHE A 340 2.24 8.93 15.77
C PHE A 340 2.47 7.45 15.49
N PRO A 341 1.62 6.54 16.01
CA PRO A 341 1.73 5.10 15.78
C PRO A 341 1.80 4.75 14.29
N ARG A 342 2.69 3.83 13.92
CA ARG A 342 2.84 3.41 12.53
C ARG A 342 1.52 2.85 11.98
N GLY A 343 1.11 3.34 10.81
CA GLY A 343 -0.11 2.90 10.13
C GLY A 343 -1.41 3.48 10.67
N HIS A 344 -1.36 4.42 11.61
CA HIS A 344 -2.52 5.20 12.06
C HIS A 344 -2.83 6.33 11.07
N ILE A 345 -4.09 6.76 10.99
CA ILE A 345 -4.52 7.80 10.03
C ILE A 345 -3.80 9.12 10.26
N LEU A 346 -3.57 9.51 11.52
CA LEU A 346 -2.75 10.68 11.86
C LEU A 346 -1.27 10.52 11.53
N ASN A 347 -0.74 9.29 11.51
CA ASN A 347 0.61 9.04 11.02
C ASN A 347 0.64 9.26 9.50
N GLN A 348 -0.33 8.74 8.76
CA GLN A 348 -0.46 8.97 7.31
C GLN A 348 -0.68 10.46 6.96
N PHE A 349 -1.54 11.16 7.71
CA PHE A 349 -1.70 12.61 7.60
C PHE A 349 -0.42 13.36 8.00
N SER A 350 0.26 12.97 9.09
CA SER A 350 1.54 13.57 9.50
C SER A 350 2.66 13.32 8.50
N THR A 351 2.65 12.19 7.78
CA THR A 351 3.62 11.88 6.74
C THR A 351 3.31 12.68 5.48
N ALA A 352 2.03 12.85 5.14
CA ALA A 352 1.57 13.63 4.00
C ALA A 352 1.73 15.16 4.20
N PHE A 353 1.61 15.63 5.44
CA PHE A 353 1.71 17.06 5.81
C PHE A 353 2.99 17.38 6.62
N HIS A 354 3.86 16.41 6.84
CA HIS A 354 5.09 16.53 7.64
C HIS A 354 4.89 17.25 8.99
N THR A 355 3.81 16.95 9.71
CA THR A 355 3.45 17.57 11.01
C THR A 355 3.50 16.58 12.18
N GLY A 356 4.33 16.84 13.19
CA GLY A 356 4.45 16.02 14.41
C GLY A 356 4.08 16.83 15.65
N PHE A 357 4.37 16.31 16.83
CA PHE A 357 4.17 17.04 18.07
C PHE A 357 5.31 16.84 19.06
N ARG A 358 5.46 17.79 19.98
CA ARG A 358 6.48 17.80 21.00
C ARG A 358 5.92 18.32 22.31
N LYS A 359 6.48 17.87 23.43
CA LYS A 359 6.12 18.36 24.76
C LYS A 359 7.38 18.80 25.49
N ARG A 360 7.33 19.98 26.11
CA ARG A 360 8.38 20.47 27.00
C ARG A 360 7.82 20.51 28.41
N PHE A 361 8.56 19.97 29.37
CA PHE A 361 8.20 20.00 30.78
C PHE A 361 9.22 20.79 31.60
N SER A 362 8.71 21.55 32.57
CA SER A 362 9.51 22.39 33.46
C SER A 362 8.90 22.41 34.85
N LEU A 363 9.76 22.51 35.87
CA LEU A 363 9.33 22.64 37.25
C LEU A 363 9.02 24.11 37.56
N LYS A 364 7.79 24.40 38.00
CA LYS A 364 7.36 25.73 38.49
C LYS A 364 6.63 25.55 39.81
N ASP A 365 7.09 26.23 40.86
CA ASP A 365 6.48 26.18 42.21
C ASP A 365 6.30 24.74 42.74
N GLY A 366 7.28 23.87 42.50
CA GLY A 366 7.24 22.45 42.91
C GLY A 366 6.27 21.58 42.10
N LYS A 367 5.63 22.11 41.06
CA LYS A 367 4.72 21.37 40.17
C LYS A 367 5.31 21.27 38.76
N VAL A 368 5.08 20.12 38.12
CA VAL A 368 5.48 19.92 36.73
C VAL A 368 4.43 20.60 35.84
N THR A 369 4.90 21.57 35.07
CA THR A 369 4.12 22.26 34.04
C THR A 369 4.70 21.93 32.68
N GLY A 370 3.90 22.05 31.64
CA GLY A 370 4.38 21.77 30.30
C GLY A 370 3.74 22.61 29.22
N LEU A 371 4.37 22.52 28.05
CA LEU A 371 3.91 23.10 26.80
C LEU A 371 3.86 21.98 25.77
N THR A 372 2.68 21.72 25.23
CA THR A 372 2.53 20.83 24.08
C THR A 372 2.48 21.71 22.83
N SER A 373 3.28 21.38 21.84
CA SER A 373 3.28 22.09 20.57
C SER A 373 3.27 21.11 19.41
N ASP A 374 2.80 21.55 18.25
CA ASP A 374 3.17 20.89 17.01
C ASP A 374 4.68 21.04 16.76
N SER A 375 5.21 20.25 15.82
CA SER A 375 6.65 20.25 15.54
C SER A 375 7.19 21.61 15.06
N ASP A 376 6.34 22.43 14.43
CA ASP A 376 6.70 23.76 13.92
C ASP A 376 6.44 24.88 14.95
N GLY A 377 5.78 24.60 16.08
CA GLY A 377 5.49 25.57 17.14
C GLY A 377 4.38 26.56 16.81
N ARG A 378 3.52 26.27 15.84
CA ARG A 378 2.33 27.05 15.48
C ARG A 378 1.21 26.85 16.50
N ILE A 379 1.04 25.61 16.95
CA ILE A 379 0.11 25.24 18.00
C ILE A 379 0.91 25.20 19.30
N ASN A 380 0.39 25.90 20.31
CA ASN A 380 0.95 25.91 21.64
C ASN A 380 -0.19 25.71 22.63
N ALA A 381 -0.06 24.69 23.47
CA ALA A 381 -1.07 24.27 24.43
C ALA A 381 -0.42 24.09 25.80
N LEU A 382 -0.65 25.05 26.69
CA LEU A 382 -0.18 25.01 28.07
C LEU A 382 -0.88 23.88 28.83
N ASN A 383 -0.12 23.15 29.64
CA ASN A 383 -0.60 22.00 30.38
C ASN A 383 0.02 21.89 31.78
N ARG A 384 -0.66 21.14 32.64
CA ARG A 384 -0.22 20.77 33.98
C ARG A 384 -0.20 19.25 34.09
N VAL A 385 0.73 18.75 34.90
CA VAL A 385 0.95 17.32 35.09
C VAL A 385 0.70 16.95 36.55
N GLU A 386 -0.03 15.86 36.75
CA GLU A 386 -0.45 15.34 38.06
C GLU A 386 -0.18 13.83 38.12
N GLU A 387 0.34 13.33 39.24
CA GLU A 387 0.44 11.88 39.46
C GLU A 387 -0.87 11.37 40.06
N ILE A 388 -1.42 10.32 39.47
CA ILE A 388 -2.67 9.70 39.91
C ILE A 388 -2.44 8.22 40.24
N THR A 389 -3.16 7.72 41.24
CA THR A 389 -3.14 6.30 41.63
C THR A 389 -4.58 5.80 41.66
N LEU A 390 -4.85 4.74 40.89
CA LEU A 390 -6.15 4.11 40.78
C LEU A 390 -6.15 2.78 41.54
N ASN A 391 -7.08 2.62 42.48
CA ASN A 391 -7.25 1.37 43.24
C ASN A 391 -8.21 0.38 42.56
N GLN A 392 -9.04 0.89 41.65
CA GLN A 392 -10.01 0.13 40.86
C GLN A 392 -10.01 0.68 39.43
N ARG A 393 -10.61 -0.04 38.49
CA ARG A 393 -10.70 0.42 37.10
C ARG A 393 -11.53 1.69 37.00
N GLU A 394 -11.01 2.71 36.32
CA GLU A 394 -11.72 3.96 36.00
C GLU A 394 -11.64 4.26 34.51
N GLY A 395 -12.78 4.36 33.83
CA GLY A 395 -12.83 4.50 32.37
C GLY A 395 -12.12 3.35 31.65
N THR A 396 -11.04 3.67 30.94
CA THR A 396 -10.17 2.69 30.22
C THR A 396 -8.85 2.40 30.94
N LEU A 397 -8.69 2.86 32.19
CA LEU A 397 -7.47 2.70 32.99
C LEU A 397 -7.67 1.60 34.04
N GLU A 398 -6.73 0.66 34.08
CA GLU A 398 -6.67 -0.39 35.12
C GLU A 398 -6.12 0.16 36.44
N PRO A 399 -6.29 -0.55 37.57
CA PRO A 399 -5.61 -0.20 38.82
C PRO A 399 -4.09 -0.02 38.61
N GLY A 400 -3.54 1.07 39.12
CA GLY A 400 -2.13 1.41 38.91
C GLY A 400 -1.80 2.88 39.07
N LYS A 401 -0.52 3.21 38.91
CA LYS A 401 -0.02 4.59 38.93
C LYS A 401 0.11 5.13 37.50
N TYR A 402 -0.33 6.36 37.30
CA TYR A 402 -0.27 7.05 36.02
C TYR A 402 0.10 8.52 36.21
N ILE A 403 0.50 9.14 35.11
CA ILE A 403 0.74 10.59 35.04
C ILE A 403 -0.34 11.21 34.15
N LEU A 404 -1.17 12.08 34.72
CA LEU A 404 -2.24 12.78 34.05
C LEU A 404 -1.78 14.17 33.59
N LEU A 405 -1.94 14.47 32.30
CA LEU A 405 -1.67 15.79 31.72
C LEU A 405 -3.00 16.45 31.34
N ARG A 406 -3.25 17.65 31.88
CA ARG A 406 -4.44 18.48 31.56
C ARG A 406 -4.04 19.76 30.87
N TYR A 407 -4.71 20.09 29.76
CA TYR A 407 -4.53 21.38 29.09
C TYR A 407 -5.30 22.48 29.80
N THR A 408 -4.69 23.65 29.97
CA THR A 408 -5.26 24.76 30.77
C THR A 408 -6.06 25.76 29.93
N GLU A 409 -5.76 25.84 28.63
CA GLU A 409 -6.35 26.82 27.72
C GLU A 409 -7.72 26.39 27.21
N PRO A 410 -8.71 27.31 27.13
CA PRO A 410 -10.11 26.98 26.82
C PRO A 410 -10.29 26.13 25.55
N GLN A 411 -9.57 26.41 24.47
CA GLN A 411 -9.68 25.66 23.22
C GLN A 411 -9.15 24.21 23.29
N TRP A 412 -8.33 23.88 24.30
CA TRP A 412 -7.71 22.55 24.46
C TRP A 412 -8.23 21.78 25.67
N ARG A 413 -9.10 22.38 26.51
CA ARG A 413 -9.63 21.77 27.75
C ARG A 413 -10.38 20.45 27.53
N GLY A 414 -10.90 20.25 26.32
CA GLY A 414 -11.55 19.00 25.94
C GLY A 414 -10.59 17.82 25.79
N PHE A 415 -9.27 18.01 25.85
CA PHE A 415 -8.31 16.93 25.76
C PHE A 415 -7.60 16.69 27.09
N TYR A 416 -7.12 15.46 27.28
CA TYR A 416 -6.13 15.13 28.31
C TYR A 416 -5.29 13.94 27.87
N ASP A 417 -4.09 13.83 28.42
CA ASP A 417 -3.22 12.68 28.17
C ASP A 417 -2.97 11.89 29.45
N ILE A 418 -2.80 10.58 29.31
CA ILE A 418 -2.32 9.71 30.39
C ILE A 418 -0.99 9.11 29.97
N PHE A 419 0.05 9.28 30.79
CA PHE A 419 1.40 8.79 30.53
C PHE A 419 1.82 7.67 31.48
N LYS A 420 2.68 6.81 30.96
CA LYS A 420 3.63 6.01 31.74
C LYS A 420 5.04 6.31 31.28
N LYS A 421 5.91 6.68 32.22
CA LYS A 421 7.36 6.81 31.98
C LYS A 421 8.02 5.44 32.07
N VAL A 422 8.46 4.93 30.93
CA VAL A 422 9.03 3.57 30.78
C VAL A 422 10.52 3.57 31.11
N SER A 423 11.27 4.54 30.61
CA SER A 423 12.71 4.72 30.87
C SER A 423 13.07 6.22 30.93
N ASP A 424 14.36 6.56 30.97
CA ASP A 424 14.81 7.97 30.97
C ASP A 424 14.57 8.70 29.66
N ASP A 425 14.54 7.95 28.57
CA ASP A 425 14.35 8.48 27.21
C ASP A 425 13.09 7.91 26.53
N LEU A 426 12.18 7.23 27.24
CA LEU A 426 10.93 6.71 26.67
C LEU A 426 9.71 6.97 27.56
N LEU A 427 8.69 7.63 26.99
CA LEU A 427 7.34 7.74 27.51
C LEU A 427 6.36 7.04 26.57
N ILE A 428 5.30 6.46 27.12
CA ILE A 428 4.14 6.04 26.34
C ILE A 428 2.92 6.81 26.87
N GLY A 429 2.20 7.46 25.97
CA GLY A 429 1.03 8.26 26.27
C GLY A 429 -0.23 7.75 25.57
N ARG A 430 -1.39 7.98 26.19
CA ARG A 430 -2.72 7.85 25.57
C ARG A 430 -3.36 9.23 25.51
N VAL A 431 -3.95 9.59 24.36
CA VAL A 431 -4.73 10.84 24.21
C VAL A 431 -6.21 10.54 24.41
N TYR A 432 -6.92 11.43 25.09
CA TYR A 432 -8.35 11.36 25.32
C TYR A 432 -9.05 12.66 24.94
N LEU A 433 -10.31 12.54 24.48
CA LEU A 433 -11.25 13.64 24.27
C LEU A 433 -12.43 13.52 25.24
N GLY A 434 -12.76 14.60 25.94
CA GLY A 434 -13.78 14.68 27.00
C GLY A 434 -13.16 14.78 28.39
N ASP A 435 -13.97 14.61 29.42
CA ASP A 435 -13.55 14.76 30.81
C ASP A 435 -12.95 13.48 31.38
N TYR A 436 -11.77 13.62 32.01
CA TYR A 436 -11.20 12.54 32.82
C TYR A 436 -12.14 12.15 33.98
N PRO A 437 -12.33 10.85 34.30
CA PRO A 437 -11.66 9.68 33.71
C PRO A 437 -12.39 9.05 32.51
N ASN A 438 -13.52 9.61 32.08
CA ASN A 438 -14.47 8.97 31.15
C ASN A 438 -14.34 9.44 29.70
N GLY A 439 -13.33 10.24 29.37
CA GLY A 439 -13.08 10.66 28.00
C GLY A 439 -12.91 9.50 27.01
N HIS A 440 -13.23 9.76 25.75
CA HIS A 440 -13.02 8.84 24.64
C HIS A 440 -11.53 8.76 24.29
N ARG A 441 -10.93 7.58 24.39
CA ARG A 441 -9.54 7.34 23.98
C ARG A 441 -9.42 7.51 22.47
N LEU A 442 -8.49 8.34 22.04
CA LEU A 442 -8.21 8.56 20.61
C LEU A 442 -7.15 7.58 20.10
N PHE A 443 -5.93 7.62 20.66
CA PHE A 443 -4.82 6.75 20.27
C PHE A 443 -3.74 6.67 21.35
N THR A 444 -2.79 5.75 21.16
CA THR A 444 -1.57 5.59 21.99
C THR A 444 -0.32 5.95 21.20
N PHE A 445 0.62 6.65 21.82
CA PHE A 445 1.80 7.20 21.17
C PHE A 445 3.05 7.06 22.03
N PRO A 446 4.25 6.86 21.44
CA PRO A 446 5.50 6.97 22.16
C PRO A 446 6.05 8.40 22.09
N MET A 447 6.83 8.76 23.10
CA MET A 447 7.70 9.93 23.06
C MET A 447 9.11 9.57 23.49
N THR A 448 10.10 10.14 22.79
CA THR A 448 11.51 9.91 23.09
C THR A 448 12.32 11.20 23.03
N ARG A 449 13.46 11.19 23.72
CA ARG A 449 14.53 12.20 23.61
C ARG A 449 15.69 11.74 22.75
N THR A 450 15.74 10.45 22.42
CA THR A 450 16.82 9.80 21.70
C THR A 450 16.30 9.20 20.41
N TYR A 451 16.87 9.62 19.28
CA TYR A 451 16.45 9.19 17.95
C TYR A 451 17.58 9.26 16.93
N GLY A 452 17.53 8.39 15.92
CA GLY A 452 18.51 8.37 14.82
C GLY A 452 18.38 9.58 13.88
N LEU A 453 19.38 9.75 13.01
CA LEU A 453 19.45 10.87 12.05
C LEU A 453 18.23 10.96 11.10
N ASP A 454 17.48 9.88 10.93
CA ASP A 454 16.24 9.83 10.14
C ASP A 454 15.10 10.66 10.73
N ASN A 455 15.21 11.00 12.01
CA ASN A 455 14.15 11.64 12.79
C ASN A 455 14.60 12.99 13.34
N ILE A 456 15.62 13.63 12.76
CA ILE A 456 16.11 14.91 13.24
C ILE A 456 15.19 16.04 12.79
N THR A 457 15.08 17.07 13.62
CA THR A 457 14.34 18.29 13.25
C THR A 457 15.23 19.26 12.49
N VAL A 458 14.63 20.28 11.88
CA VAL A 458 15.35 21.41 11.29
C VAL A 458 16.23 22.11 12.33
N ALA A 459 15.78 22.20 13.58
CA ALA A 459 16.57 22.76 14.67
C ALA A 459 17.81 21.91 14.96
N ASP A 460 17.64 20.58 15.05
CA ASP A 460 18.75 19.64 15.21
C ASP A 460 19.75 19.75 14.04
N HIS A 461 19.26 19.77 12.80
CA HIS A 461 20.08 19.93 11.61
C HIS A 461 20.88 21.25 11.64
N ARG A 462 20.26 22.38 12.00
CA ARG A 462 20.95 23.67 12.11
C ARG A 462 22.07 23.62 13.14
N THR A 463 21.84 23.00 14.29
CA THR A 463 22.87 22.80 15.32
C THR A 463 24.03 21.97 14.78
N LEU A 464 23.75 20.83 14.14
CA LEU A 464 24.77 19.98 13.53
C LEU A 464 25.55 20.71 12.43
N TYR A 465 24.86 21.42 11.54
CA TYR A 465 25.45 22.17 10.43
C TYR A 465 26.36 23.31 10.91
N ALA A 466 25.99 23.99 12.00
CA ALA A 466 26.80 25.05 12.60
C ALA A 466 28.10 24.51 13.23
N GLN A 467 28.07 23.27 13.75
CA GLN A 467 29.22 22.61 14.37
C GLN A 467 30.10 21.82 13.38
N SER A 468 29.63 21.66 12.14
CA SER A 468 30.30 20.88 11.09
C SER A 468 31.21 21.73 10.21
N THR A 469 32.21 21.08 9.58
CA THR A 469 33.20 21.72 8.69
C THR A 469 33.03 21.26 7.24
N ALA A 470 33.62 21.98 6.27
CA ALA A 470 33.56 21.59 4.86
C ALA A 470 34.33 20.26 4.63
N PRO A 471 33.80 19.32 3.82
CA PRO A 471 34.48 18.08 3.49
C PRO A 471 35.63 18.31 2.50
N THR A 472 36.68 17.48 2.56
CA THR A 472 37.71 17.44 1.52
C THR A 472 37.28 16.57 0.32
N LYS A 473 37.90 16.73 -0.87
CA LYS A 473 37.63 15.88 -2.05
C LYS A 473 37.72 14.38 -1.74
N ALA A 474 38.77 13.97 -1.05
CA ALA A 474 38.97 12.58 -0.64
C ALA A 474 37.88 12.08 0.32
N GLN A 475 37.31 12.96 1.15
CA GLN A 475 36.24 12.60 2.08
C GLN A 475 34.88 12.49 1.37
N LEU A 476 34.68 13.26 0.29
CA LEU A 476 33.47 13.18 -0.55
C LEU A 476 33.43 11.89 -1.37
N HIS A 477 34.56 11.31 -1.75
CA HIS A 477 34.59 10.16 -2.66
C HIS A 477 33.67 9.00 -2.19
N GLY A 478 32.81 8.51 -3.08
CA GLY A 478 31.85 7.43 -2.84
C GLY A 478 30.40 7.80 -3.16
N VAL A 479 29.48 6.87 -2.88
CA VAL A 479 28.04 7.04 -3.11
C VAL A 479 27.33 7.37 -1.80
N TRP A 480 26.55 8.45 -1.83
CA TRP A 480 25.86 9.01 -0.69
C TRP A 480 24.36 9.00 -0.89
N GLU A 481 23.65 8.45 0.07
CA GLU A 481 22.19 8.49 0.15
C GLU A 481 21.75 9.80 0.80
N MET A 482 20.99 10.62 0.07
CA MET A 482 20.42 11.87 0.57
C MET A 482 19.04 11.63 1.16
N ARG A 483 18.82 12.13 2.38
CA ARG A 483 17.53 12.09 3.09
C ARG A 483 17.15 13.49 3.52
N ALA A 484 15.99 14.00 3.10
CA ALA A 484 15.55 15.32 3.54
C ALA A 484 15.23 15.35 5.04
N VAL A 485 15.52 16.46 5.69
CA VAL A 485 15.19 16.71 7.09
C VAL A 485 13.78 17.27 7.18
N SER A 486 12.96 16.65 8.02
CA SER A 486 11.60 17.09 8.30
C SER A 486 11.34 17.09 9.81
N ASN A 487 10.57 18.07 10.27
CA ASN A 487 10.24 18.21 11.69
C ASN A 487 9.34 17.09 12.25
N ALA A 488 8.79 16.21 11.40
CA ALA A 488 7.77 15.24 11.79
C ALA A 488 7.92 13.83 11.24
N ALA A 489 8.53 13.66 10.07
CA ALA A 489 8.55 12.39 9.36
C ALA A 489 9.96 12.05 8.86
N GLN A 490 10.24 10.75 8.76
CA GLN A 490 11.37 10.26 7.98
C GLN A 490 11.00 10.38 6.50
N THR A 491 11.83 11.08 5.72
CA THR A 491 11.58 11.34 4.29
C THR A 491 12.00 10.17 3.39
N GLY A 492 12.69 9.17 3.95
CA GLY A 492 13.39 8.14 3.18
C GLY A 492 14.65 8.71 2.54
N ALA A 493 15.29 7.93 1.67
CA ALA A 493 16.16 8.55 0.67
C ALA A 493 15.31 9.53 -0.17
N ILE A 494 15.91 10.48 -0.86
CA ILE A 494 15.27 11.35 -1.85
C ILE A 494 16.17 11.56 -3.05
N ALA A 495 17.47 11.34 -2.88
CA ALA A 495 18.45 11.36 -3.93
C ALA A 495 19.65 10.48 -3.58
N TYR A 496 20.48 10.19 -4.59
CA TYR A 496 21.83 9.70 -4.39
C TYR A 496 22.82 10.65 -5.05
N LEU A 497 23.93 10.92 -4.36
CA LEU A 497 25.06 11.71 -4.87
C LEU A 497 26.27 10.79 -4.96
N LYS A 498 26.83 10.64 -6.16
CA LYS A 498 28.09 9.92 -6.38
C LYS A 498 29.20 10.91 -6.64
N PHE A 499 30.27 10.81 -5.86
CA PHE A 499 31.48 11.60 -6.05
C PHE A 499 32.66 10.72 -6.43
N ASP A 500 33.22 10.95 -7.60
CA ASP A 500 34.40 10.26 -8.11
C ASP A 500 35.61 11.18 -8.04
N HIS A 501 36.50 10.95 -7.08
CA HIS A 501 37.77 11.68 -6.95
C HIS A 501 38.82 10.97 -7.80
N LYS A 502 39.20 11.59 -8.92
CA LYS A 502 40.11 11.02 -9.90
C LYS A 502 41.58 11.26 -9.50
N PRO A 503 42.53 10.44 -10.01
CA PRO A 503 43.95 10.59 -9.69
C PRO A 503 44.58 11.94 -10.08
N ASP A 504 43.95 12.68 -11.01
CA ASP A 504 44.34 14.03 -11.43
C ASP A 504 43.81 15.14 -10.50
N ASP A 505 43.28 14.77 -9.34
CA ASP A 505 42.62 15.63 -8.35
C ASP A 505 41.32 16.30 -8.86
N THR A 506 40.76 15.86 -9.98
CA THR A 506 39.42 16.27 -10.40
C THR A 506 38.34 15.51 -9.63
N LEU A 507 37.23 16.18 -9.34
CA LEU A 507 36.07 15.57 -8.67
C LEU A 507 34.90 15.61 -9.65
N GLN A 508 34.34 14.45 -9.97
CA GLN A 508 33.11 14.35 -10.76
C GLN A 508 31.95 14.05 -9.81
N ALA A 509 30.84 14.79 -9.95
CA ALA A 509 29.64 14.59 -9.16
C ALA A 509 28.47 14.20 -10.05
N ASN A 510 27.87 13.04 -9.78
CA ASN A 510 26.63 12.60 -10.42
C ASN A 510 25.52 12.63 -9.37
N TYR A 511 24.34 13.11 -9.74
CA TYR A 511 23.17 13.06 -8.87
C TYR A 511 22.07 12.23 -9.51
N GLN A 512 21.26 11.60 -8.66
CA GLN A 512 20.02 10.93 -9.02
C GLN A 512 18.95 11.41 -8.04
N PHE A 513 18.02 12.25 -8.50
CA PHE A 513 16.97 12.84 -7.67
C PHE A 513 15.64 12.13 -7.91
N LEU A 514 15.03 11.64 -6.82
CA LEU A 514 13.78 10.87 -6.79
C LEU A 514 13.73 9.64 -7.72
N GLY A 515 14.87 9.21 -8.28
CA GLY A 515 14.94 8.19 -9.32
C GLY A 515 14.28 8.61 -10.65
N LEU A 516 14.04 9.91 -10.85
CA LEU A 516 13.35 10.47 -12.02
C LEU A 516 14.25 11.40 -12.84
N LEU A 517 15.22 12.06 -12.20
CA LEU A 517 16.11 13.05 -12.80
C LEU A 517 17.56 12.69 -12.48
N GLU A 518 18.38 12.58 -13.52
CA GLU A 518 19.81 12.24 -13.40
C GLU A 518 20.67 13.16 -14.25
N GLY A 519 21.87 13.47 -13.77
CA GLY A 519 22.83 14.26 -14.52
C GLY A 519 24.13 14.54 -13.80
N LEU A 520 24.99 15.30 -14.48
CA LEU A 520 26.25 15.80 -13.96
C LEU A 520 26.03 17.10 -13.19
N ALA A 521 26.71 17.24 -12.06
CA ALA A 521 26.80 18.49 -11.33
C ALA A 521 28.26 18.95 -11.24
N GLU A 522 28.47 20.26 -11.22
CA GLU A 522 29.78 20.89 -11.12
C GLU A 522 30.12 21.15 -9.64
N PRO A 523 31.15 20.50 -9.07
CA PRO A 523 31.56 20.74 -7.69
C PRO A 523 32.46 21.98 -7.59
N VAL A 524 32.12 22.91 -6.71
CA VAL A 524 32.84 24.17 -6.47
C VAL A 524 33.30 24.23 -5.00
N PHE A 525 34.60 24.42 -4.78
CA PHE A 525 35.17 24.57 -3.43
C PHE A 525 35.41 26.05 -3.10
N GLY A 526 34.70 26.57 -2.10
CA GLY A 526 34.94 27.89 -1.50
C GLY A 526 35.89 27.82 -0.29
N GLN A 527 36.25 28.97 0.30
CA GLN A 527 37.16 29.02 1.46
C GLN A 527 36.61 28.29 2.70
N ASP A 528 35.29 28.35 2.94
CA ASP A 528 34.64 27.79 4.14
C ASP A 528 33.45 26.84 3.84
N HIS A 529 33.18 26.52 2.56
CA HIS A 529 32.04 25.71 2.14
C HIS A 529 32.30 24.95 0.83
N PHE A 530 31.65 23.80 0.67
CA PHE A 530 31.57 23.04 -0.59
C PHE A 530 30.22 23.29 -1.26
N ARG A 531 30.22 23.48 -2.59
CA ARG A 531 29.02 23.72 -3.41
C ARG A 531 28.87 22.75 -4.57
N LEU A 532 27.63 22.39 -4.89
CA LEU A 532 27.25 21.64 -6.09
C LEU A 532 26.36 22.54 -6.96
N ASN A 533 26.75 22.78 -8.22
CA ASN A 533 25.92 23.47 -9.20
C ASN A 533 25.32 22.42 -10.17
N ASP A 534 23.99 22.33 -10.25
CA ASP A 534 23.29 21.41 -11.15
C ASP A 534 22.40 22.18 -12.17
N PHE A 535 21.59 21.48 -12.95
CA PHE A 535 20.66 22.05 -13.96
C PHE A 535 19.50 22.84 -13.35
N THR A 536 19.36 22.86 -12.02
CA THR A 536 18.35 23.61 -11.30
C THR A 536 18.94 24.92 -10.75
N PRO A 537 18.13 25.94 -10.43
CA PRO A 537 18.62 27.20 -9.85
C PRO A 537 19.01 27.07 -8.37
N PHE A 538 19.12 25.85 -7.82
CA PHE A 538 19.38 25.60 -6.40
C PHE A 538 20.88 25.44 -6.14
N HIS A 539 21.29 25.92 -4.97
CA HIS A 539 22.67 25.97 -4.48
C HIS A 539 22.77 24.95 -3.37
N ASP A 540 23.63 23.95 -3.56
CA ASP A 540 23.85 22.92 -2.58
C ASP A 540 25.03 23.28 -1.66
N GLU A 541 24.90 23.20 -0.34
CA GLU A 541 26.01 23.36 0.61
C GLU A 541 26.13 22.13 1.52
N ILE A 542 27.28 21.43 1.46
CA ILE A 542 27.52 20.18 2.21
C ILE A 542 28.60 20.41 3.28
N LYS A 543 28.35 19.91 4.49
CA LYS A 543 29.30 19.87 5.60
C LYS A 543 29.44 18.47 6.19
N ARG A 544 30.66 18.13 6.59
CA ARG A 544 31.00 16.84 7.18
C ARG A 544 30.66 16.81 8.66
N LEU A 545 29.94 15.76 9.06
CA LEU A 545 29.66 15.46 10.46
C LEU A 545 30.59 14.36 11.00
N ASP A 546 30.75 13.26 10.26
CA ASP A 546 31.70 12.17 10.57
C ASP A 546 32.22 11.49 9.29
N ALA A 547 32.77 10.27 9.37
CA ALA A 547 33.33 9.57 8.20
C ALA A 547 32.26 9.16 7.17
N ASP A 548 31.04 8.88 7.63
CA ASP A 548 29.95 8.28 6.86
C ASP A 548 28.68 9.13 6.87
N THR A 549 28.73 10.31 7.47
CA THR A 549 27.58 11.22 7.60
C THR A 549 27.97 12.65 7.24
N MET A 550 27.16 13.28 6.40
CA MET A 550 27.22 14.72 6.12
C MET A 550 25.84 15.35 6.30
N VAL A 551 25.82 16.67 6.48
CA VAL A 551 24.61 17.48 6.58
C VAL A 551 24.67 18.57 5.52
N GLY A 552 23.54 18.92 4.92
CA GLY A 552 23.56 19.90 3.85
C GLY A 552 22.26 20.68 3.66
N LYS A 553 22.36 21.72 2.83
CA LYS A 553 21.28 22.65 2.52
C LYS A 553 21.17 22.79 1.00
N TYR A 554 19.96 22.69 0.46
CA TYR A 554 19.67 22.89 -0.95
C TYR A 554 18.76 24.11 -1.11
N LEU A 555 19.30 25.28 -1.51
CA LEU A 555 18.59 26.58 -1.43
C LEU A 555 18.61 27.35 -2.76
N THR A 556 17.53 28.04 -3.13
CA THR A 556 17.45 28.93 -4.31
C THR A 556 16.86 30.30 -3.95
N ALA A 557 17.00 31.30 -4.83
CA ALA A 557 16.35 32.59 -4.68
C ALA A 557 14.83 32.48 -4.89
N THR A 558 14.02 33.03 -3.99
CA THR A 558 12.56 32.83 -3.97
C THR A 558 11.83 33.55 -5.13
N PRO A 559 11.06 32.84 -6.00
CA PRO A 559 10.13 33.51 -6.93
C PRO A 559 8.95 34.16 -6.19
N PRO A 560 8.47 35.35 -6.57
CA PRO A 560 7.45 36.10 -5.82
C PRO A 560 6.13 35.35 -5.58
N VAL A 561 5.76 34.42 -6.48
CA VAL A 561 4.52 33.64 -6.41
C VAL A 561 4.58 32.50 -5.38
N LEU A 562 5.77 31.95 -5.10
CA LEU A 562 5.95 30.81 -4.19
C LEU A 562 6.24 31.24 -2.74
N GLY A 563 6.72 32.47 -2.53
CA GLY A 563 7.01 33.01 -1.18
C GLY A 563 5.79 33.04 -0.25
N ASN A 564 4.58 33.19 -0.79
CA ASN A 564 3.33 33.19 -0.01
C ASN A 564 2.80 31.79 0.30
N LEU A 565 3.21 30.76 -0.46
CA LEU A 565 2.78 29.37 -0.26
C LEU A 565 3.66 28.62 0.76
N PHE A 566 4.91 29.07 0.96
CA PHE A 566 5.90 28.35 1.75
C PHE A 566 6.67 29.21 2.78
N GLY A 567 6.07 30.28 3.30
CA GLY A 567 6.64 31.17 4.33
C GLY A 567 7.07 30.46 5.64
N GLU A 568 7.19 31.19 6.76
CA GLU A 568 7.33 30.59 8.12
C GLU A 568 6.20 29.58 8.47
N GLN A 569 5.21 29.46 7.59
CA GLN A 569 4.09 28.54 7.57
C GLN A 569 4.30 27.25 6.74
N SER A 570 5.49 26.96 6.22
CA SER A 570 5.77 25.74 5.43
C SER A 570 5.61 24.43 6.24
N LEU A 571 5.02 23.42 5.61
CA LEU A 571 4.74 22.07 6.11
C LEU A 571 6.04 21.23 6.27
N GLY A 572 7.02 21.70 7.02
CA GLY A 572 8.13 20.88 7.55
C GLY A 572 9.22 20.40 6.59
N LEU A 573 9.02 20.33 5.27
CA LEU A 573 10.01 19.84 4.30
C LEU A 573 10.79 20.97 3.61
N LEU A 574 10.07 21.98 3.10
CA LEU A 574 10.65 23.16 2.45
C LEU A 574 10.78 24.30 3.47
N GLN A 575 11.83 25.10 3.39
CA GLN A 575 12.26 26.05 4.39
C GLN A 575 12.62 27.38 3.73
N ASN A 576 12.24 28.48 4.36
CA ASN A 576 12.73 29.81 4.00
C ASN A 576 13.88 30.21 4.93
N GLU A 577 14.94 30.77 4.36
CA GLU A 577 16.09 31.33 5.06
C GLU A 577 16.40 32.73 4.52
N LYS A 578 17.06 33.57 5.31
CA LYS A 578 17.63 34.83 4.82
C LYS A 578 19.10 34.61 4.53
N ALA A 579 19.53 34.92 3.32
CA ALA A 579 20.95 34.94 2.97
C ALA A 579 21.70 36.01 3.78
N ALA A 580 23.04 35.93 3.76
CA ALA A 580 23.91 36.89 4.45
C ALA A 580 23.73 38.34 3.96
N ASP A 581 23.25 38.55 2.73
CA ASP A 581 22.94 39.85 2.14
C ASP A 581 21.50 40.33 2.42
N GLY A 582 20.71 39.55 3.16
CA GLY A 582 19.32 39.84 3.51
C GLY A 582 18.28 39.39 2.48
N SER A 583 18.70 38.79 1.35
CA SER A 583 17.77 38.24 0.35
C SER A 583 17.05 36.98 0.87
N ALA A 584 15.81 36.77 0.43
CA ALA A 584 15.03 35.59 0.79
C ALA A 584 15.45 34.39 -0.07
N GLN A 585 15.77 33.28 0.60
CA GLN A 585 16.10 32.00 -0.01
C GLN A 585 15.09 30.94 0.41
N PHE A 586 14.85 29.99 -0.49
CA PHE A 586 13.89 28.91 -0.33
C PHE A 586 14.50 27.56 -0.71
N GLY A 587 14.24 26.51 0.06
CA GLY A 587 14.78 25.19 -0.26
C GLY A 587 14.53 24.13 0.81
N PHE A 588 15.40 23.14 0.98
CA PHE A 588 15.29 22.13 2.03
C PHE A 588 16.64 21.77 2.66
N TYR A 589 16.59 21.15 3.83
CA TYR A 589 17.76 20.61 4.51
C TYR A 589 17.81 19.09 4.35
N TYR A 590 18.99 18.49 4.40
CA TYR A 590 19.12 17.04 4.22
C TYR A 590 20.34 16.48 4.98
N VAL A 591 20.35 15.16 5.16
CA VAL A 591 21.47 14.37 5.67
C VAL A 591 21.95 13.46 4.54
N LEU A 592 23.26 13.33 4.37
CA LEU A 592 23.88 12.34 3.49
C LEU A 592 24.45 11.20 4.32
N ARG A 593 24.20 9.96 3.88
CA ARG A 593 24.78 8.75 4.47
C ARG A 593 25.62 8.02 3.45
N ARG A 594 26.86 7.70 3.80
CA ARG A 594 27.72 6.88 2.96
C ARG A 594 27.11 5.50 2.81
N THR A 595 27.05 5.04 1.57
CA THR A 595 26.58 3.69 1.23
C THR A 595 27.77 2.77 0.96
N SER A 596 27.53 1.46 1.03
CA SER A 596 28.49 0.46 0.54
C SER A 596 28.38 0.22 -0.97
N LEU A 597 27.54 1.00 -1.67
CA LEU A 597 27.32 0.82 -3.10
C LEU A 597 28.52 1.36 -3.89
N ALA A 598 28.88 0.64 -4.95
CA ALA A 598 29.87 1.10 -5.92
C ALA A 598 29.29 2.17 -6.87
N ASP A 599 27.97 2.20 -7.05
CA ASP A 599 27.24 3.16 -7.88
C ASP A 599 25.86 3.52 -7.30
N THR A 600 25.18 4.52 -7.86
CA THR A 600 23.80 4.86 -7.45
C THR A 600 22.85 3.66 -7.67
N PRO A 601 21.89 3.41 -6.77
CA PRO A 601 21.06 2.22 -6.85
C PRO A 601 20.05 2.29 -8.01
N PRO A 602 19.74 1.17 -8.66
CA PRO A 602 18.67 1.10 -9.64
C PRO A 602 17.31 1.30 -8.95
N SER A 603 16.43 2.15 -9.53
CA SER A 603 14.96 2.39 -9.36
C SER A 603 14.10 1.91 -8.18
N GLY A 604 14.56 1.07 -7.26
CA GLY A 604 13.80 0.61 -6.09
C GLY A 604 13.42 1.71 -5.09
N PHE A 605 13.83 2.96 -5.36
CA PHE A 605 13.57 4.13 -4.54
C PHE A 605 12.10 4.62 -4.59
N LEU A 606 11.34 4.35 -5.65
CA LEU A 606 9.95 4.81 -5.81
C LEU A 606 8.91 4.06 -4.96
N ARG A 607 9.35 3.02 -4.22
CA ARG A 607 8.51 2.18 -3.38
C ARG A 607 7.59 2.94 -2.41
N PRO A 608 8.01 4.04 -1.74
CA PRO A 608 7.12 4.80 -0.86
C PRO A 608 5.91 5.39 -1.60
N LEU A 609 6.06 5.84 -2.85
CA LEU A 609 4.96 6.36 -3.65
C LEU A 609 3.99 5.26 -4.08
N LEU A 610 4.51 4.06 -4.35
CA LEU A 610 3.70 2.87 -4.67
C LEU A 610 2.94 2.32 -3.46
N GLU A 611 3.47 2.55 -2.26
CA GLU A 611 2.86 2.17 -0.98
C GLU A 611 1.77 3.16 -0.49
N ILE A 612 1.65 4.37 -1.08
CA ILE A 612 0.55 5.31 -0.79
C ILE A 612 -0.78 4.69 -1.20
N ARG A 613 -1.70 4.49 -0.25
CA ARG A 613 -3.03 3.92 -0.52
C ARG A 613 -4.07 5.03 -0.58
N LEU A 614 -4.79 5.07 -1.69
CA LEU A 614 -5.87 6.03 -1.93
C LEU A 614 -7.21 5.42 -1.55
N PRO A 615 -8.23 6.23 -1.20
CA PRO A 615 -9.59 5.75 -1.12
C PRO A 615 -9.97 4.98 -2.39
N SER A 616 -10.66 3.87 -2.22
CA SER A 616 -11.08 3.08 -3.36
C SER A 616 -12.21 3.75 -4.15
N GLY A 617 -12.35 3.38 -5.42
CA GLY A 617 -13.22 4.06 -6.38
C GLY A 617 -12.57 5.28 -7.05
N ILE A 618 -11.28 5.54 -6.77
CA ILE A 618 -10.51 6.54 -7.50
C ILE A 618 -9.98 5.89 -8.79
N SER A 619 -10.58 6.28 -9.91
CA SER A 619 -10.24 5.84 -11.25
C SER A 619 -9.22 6.79 -11.89
N LEU A 620 -8.36 6.26 -12.75
CA LEU A 620 -7.42 7.04 -13.57
C LEU A 620 -7.66 6.70 -15.05
N SER A 621 -7.84 7.70 -15.89
CA SER A 621 -7.94 7.50 -17.34
C SER A 621 -6.98 8.38 -18.11
N PHE A 622 -6.50 7.91 -19.25
CA PHE A 622 -5.67 8.67 -20.19
C PHE A 622 -6.02 8.30 -21.63
N ASP A 623 -5.73 9.21 -22.56
CA ASP A 623 -6.04 9.04 -23.97
C ASP A 623 -4.79 8.57 -24.74
N GLU A 624 -4.95 7.60 -25.64
CA GLU A 624 -3.92 7.07 -26.52
C GLU A 624 -4.39 7.12 -27.98
N GLU A 625 -3.54 7.68 -28.85
CA GLU A 625 -3.74 7.70 -30.30
C GLU A 625 -2.61 6.93 -30.99
N MET A 626 -2.98 5.95 -31.80
CA MET A 626 -2.06 5.11 -32.57
C MET A 626 -2.35 5.21 -34.05
N ASP A 627 -1.32 5.30 -34.89
CA ASP A 627 -1.43 5.29 -36.35
C ASP A 627 -0.45 4.32 -36.97
N GLY A 628 -0.84 3.68 -38.07
CA GLY A 628 0.08 2.87 -38.84
C GLY A 628 -0.53 2.23 -40.05
N ARG A 629 -0.03 1.03 -40.36
CA ARG A 629 -0.35 0.29 -41.57
C ARG A 629 -0.92 -1.08 -41.21
N TYR A 630 -2.04 -1.41 -41.84
CA TYR A 630 -2.68 -2.71 -41.82
C TYR A 630 -2.35 -3.44 -43.12
N PHE A 631 -2.04 -4.73 -43.01
CA PHE A 631 -1.63 -5.60 -44.11
C PHE A 631 -2.69 -6.70 -44.28
N PRO A 632 -3.72 -6.47 -45.13
CA PRO A 632 -4.79 -7.43 -45.33
C PRO A 632 -4.28 -8.77 -45.86
N SER A 633 -4.78 -9.88 -45.33
CA SER A 633 -4.40 -11.25 -45.69
C SER A 633 -2.90 -11.55 -45.55
N HIS A 634 -2.16 -10.72 -44.80
CA HIS A 634 -0.77 -10.97 -44.47
C HIS A 634 -0.68 -11.38 -43.00
N SER A 635 -0.15 -12.57 -42.78
CA SER A 635 0.01 -13.17 -41.45
C SER A 635 1.47 -13.45 -41.18
N VAL A 636 1.88 -13.28 -39.92
CA VAL A 636 3.20 -13.65 -39.42
C VAL A 636 3.04 -14.66 -38.29
N ALA A 637 4.10 -15.40 -37.96
CA ALA A 637 4.05 -16.31 -36.82
C ALA A 637 3.80 -15.51 -35.53
N ALA A 638 2.82 -15.91 -34.74
CA ALA A 638 2.49 -15.18 -33.51
C ALA A 638 3.66 -15.16 -32.53
N GLY A 639 3.95 -13.97 -32.00
CA GLY A 639 5.04 -13.77 -31.05
C GLY A 639 6.21 -13.02 -31.68
N ARG A 640 7.11 -12.58 -30.82
CA ARG A 640 8.10 -11.53 -31.11
C ARG A 640 8.83 -11.71 -32.43
N LEU A 641 9.40 -12.89 -32.66
CA LEU A 641 10.21 -13.15 -33.86
C LEU A 641 9.41 -12.96 -35.16
N GLY A 642 8.13 -13.31 -35.18
CA GLY A 642 7.29 -13.08 -36.35
C GLY A 642 6.81 -11.62 -36.44
N ASP A 643 6.39 -11.03 -35.32
CA ASP A 643 5.90 -9.65 -35.27
C ASP A 643 6.95 -8.65 -35.75
N LEU A 644 8.22 -8.81 -35.33
CA LEU A 644 9.34 -7.95 -35.74
C LEU A 644 9.63 -8.03 -37.25
N THR A 645 9.18 -9.06 -37.97
CA THR A 645 9.34 -9.10 -39.43
C THR A 645 8.54 -8.02 -40.15
N LEU A 646 7.52 -7.45 -39.50
CA LEU A 646 6.75 -6.32 -40.01
C LEU A 646 7.60 -5.04 -40.10
N ASP A 647 8.77 -4.99 -39.44
CA ASP A 647 9.65 -3.83 -39.53
C ASP A 647 10.24 -3.60 -40.91
N ALA A 648 10.36 -4.66 -41.70
CA ALA A 648 10.81 -4.59 -43.09
C ALA A 648 9.77 -3.98 -44.04
N LYS A 649 8.52 -3.77 -43.58
CA LYS A 649 7.44 -3.18 -44.40
C LYS A 649 7.60 -1.66 -44.47
N GLY A 650 7.59 -1.12 -45.68
CA GLY A 650 7.69 0.31 -45.94
C GLY A 650 6.40 1.07 -45.61
N PRO A 651 6.45 2.41 -45.53
CA PRO A 651 5.30 3.26 -45.20
C PRO A 651 4.18 3.22 -46.25
N ASN A 652 4.46 2.72 -47.46
CA ASN A 652 3.48 2.54 -48.53
C ASN A 652 2.88 1.12 -48.58
N ASP A 653 3.46 0.16 -47.85
CA ASP A 653 2.93 -1.19 -47.78
C ASP A 653 1.67 -1.17 -46.89
N GLY A 654 0.59 -1.81 -47.35
CA GLY A 654 -0.68 -1.89 -46.63
C GLY A 654 -1.56 -0.64 -46.69
N THR A 655 -2.66 -0.66 -45.95
CA THR A 655 -3.68 0.41 -45.86
C THR A 655 -3.57 1.11 -44.51
N SER A 656 -4.04 2.35 -44.39
CA SER A 656 -3.94 3.06 -43.10
C SER A 656 -4.82 2.38 -42.04
N VAL A 657 -4.34 2.34 -40.81
CA VAL A 657 -5.12 1.93 -39.64
C VAL A 657 -4.76 2.83 -38.47
N SER A 658 -5.74 3.24 -37.68
CA SER A 658 -5.50 4.03 -36.48
C SER A 658 -6.55 3.77 -35.42
N PHE A 659 -6.23 4.03 -34.16
CA PHE A 659 -7.25 4.11 -33.13
C PHE A 659 -7.03 5.32 -32.24
N ALA A 660 -8.13 5.88 -31.76
CA ALA A 660 -8.15 6.85 -30.68
C ALA A 660 -8.96 6.23 -29.55
N ALA A 661 -8.29 5.97 -28.42
CA ALA A 661 -8.88 5.23 -27.31
C ALA A 661 -8.61 5.92 -25.97
N THR A 662 -9.58 5.80 -25.07
CA THR A 662 -9.42 6.14 -23.66
C THR A 662 -9.18 4.85 -22.89
N ILE A 663 -8.06 4.78 -22.19
CA ILE A 663 -7.71 3.69 -21.28
C ILE A 663 -8.09 4.12 -19.87
N THR A 664 -8.82 3.27 -19.15
CA THR A 664 -9.35 3.58 -17.82
C THR A 664 -9.01 2.47 -16.83
N ALA A 665 -8.16 2.82 -15.86
CA ALA A 665 -7.94 2.04 -14.66
C ALA A 665 -9.09 2.32 -13.67
N ARG A 666 -9.99 1.35 -13.48
CA ARG A 666 -11.21 1.48 -12.65
C ARG A 666 -10.95 1.90 -11.21
N ASP A 667 -9.84 1.43 -10.65
CA ASP A 667 -9.35 1.77 -9.32
C ASP A 667 -7.82 1.74 -9.38
N ILE A 668 -7.19 2.87 -9.07
CA ILE A 668 -5.74 3.01 -9.15
C ILE A 668 -5.00 2.09 -8.16
N ASN A 669 -5.60 1.76 -7.01
CA ASN A 669 -5.00 0.82 -6.08
C ASN A 669 -4.99 -0.60 -6.66
N GLU A 670 -6.10 -1.04 -7.25
CA GLU A 670 -6.22 -2.36 -7.88
C GLU A 670 -5.30 -2.45 -9.11
N PHE A 671 -5.26 -1.40 -9.93
CA PHE A 671 -4.39 -1.33 -11.09
C PHE A 671 -2.91 -1.46 -10.71
N CYS A 672 -2.43 -0.70 -9.73
CA CYS A 672 -1.02 -0.76 -9.29
C CYS A 672 -0.68 -2.05 -8.53
N ALA A 673 -1.65 -2.67 -7.84
CA ALA A 673 -1.42 -3.90 -7.07
C ALA A 673 -1.49 -5.18 -7.94
N SER A 674 -2.22 -5.14 -9.04
CA SER A 674 -2.38 -6.28 -9.95
C SER A 674 -1.10 -6.54 -10.75
N PRO A 675 -0.59 -7.78 -10.83
CA PRO A 675 0.56 -8.12 -11.69
C PRO A 675 0.31 -7.90 -13.19
N GLU A 676 -0.95 -7.83 -13.59
CA GLU A 676 -1.38 -7.69 -14.99
C GLU A 676 -1.74 -6.24 -15.35
N HIS A 677 -1.77 -5.34 -14.34
CA HIS A 677 -2.13 -3.91 -14.43
C HIS A 677 -3.22 -3.65 -15.48
N GLU A 678 -4.36 -4.31 -15.28
CA GLU A 678 -5.41 -4.35 -16.28
C GLU A 678 -6.29 -3.10 -16.23
N ALA A 679 -6.59 -2.53 -17.39
CA ALA A 679 -7.50 -1.41 -17.58
C ALA A 679 -8.50 -1.71 -18.71
N SER A 680 -9.69 -1.10 -18.64
CA SER A 680 -10.63 -1.12 -19.76
C SER A 680 -10.15 -0.17 -20.86
N ILE A 681 -10.44 -0.48 -22.11
CA ILE A 681 -10.11 0.39 -23.25
C ILE A 681 -11.32 0.55 -24.17
N GLY A 682 -11.71 1.80 -24.45
CA GLY A 682 -12.83 2.14 -25.33
C GLY A 682 -12.45 3.27 -26.27
N GLY A 683 -13.16 3.39 -27.40
CA GLY A 683 -12.82 4.40 -28.41
C GLY A 683 -13.22 4.00 -29.81
N LYS A 684 -12.50 4.52 -30.80
CA LYS A 684 -12.76 4.28 -32.23
C LYS A 684 -11.55 3.70 -32.92
N LEU A 685 -11.79 2.69 -33.76
CA LEU A 685 -10.81 2.05 -34.62
C LEU A 685 -11.12 2.40 -36.08
N HIS A 686 -10.14 2.91 -36.80
CA HIS A 686 -10.26 3.42 -38.15
C HIS A 686 -9.42 2.55 -39.10
N PHE A 687 -10.02 2.10 -40.19
CA PHE A 687 -9.31 1.48 -41.31
C PHE A 687 -9.50 2.33 -42.55
N GLY A 688 -8.42 2.68 -43.25
CA GLY A 688 -8.45 3.38 -44.53
C GLY A 688 -9.04 2.53 -45.65
N ASP A 689 -8.90 1.21 -45.54
CA ASP A 689 -9.66 0.25 -46.32
C ASP A 689 -9.91 -1.01 -45.50
N TRP A 690 -11.19 -1.36 -45.33
CA TRP A 690 -11.63 -2.54 -44.61
C TRP A 690 -11.92 -3.67 -45.60
N GLN A 691 -10.96 -4.58 -45.77
CA GLN A 691 -11.12 -5.80 -46.58
C GLN A 691 -11.64 -5.50 -48.01
N GLY A 692 -11.17 -4.41 -48.64
CA GLY A 692 -11.60 -3.99 -49.98
C GLY A 692 -12.95 -3.27 -50.04
N ARG A 693 -13.54 -2.88 -48.89
CA ARG A 693 -14.84 -2.17 -48.80
C ARG A 693 -14.70 -0.66 -48.60
N GLY A 694 -13.48 -0.12 -48.69
CA GLY A 694 -13.16 1.28 -48.44
C GLY A 694 -13.05 1.61 -46.95
N ALA A 695 -12.88 2.90 -46.65
CA ALA A 695 -12.64 3.36 -45.29
C ALA A 695 -13.83 3.03 -44.36
N ARG A 696 -13.51 2.59 -43.13
CA ARG A 696 -14.50 2.26 -42.09
C ARG A 696 -14.01 2.72 -40.73
N VAL A 697 -14.97 2.99 -39.85
CA VAL A 697 -14.74 3.30 -38.44
C VAL A 697 -15.60 2.37 -37.62
N PHE A 698 -15.00 1.71 -36.65
CA PHE A 698 -15.65 0.77 -35.74
C PHE A 698 -15.52 1.27 -34.31
N GLU A 699 -16.57 1.03 -33.53
CA GLU A 699 -16.57 1.33 -32.09
C GLU A 699 -15.94 0.16 -31.33
N ILE A 700 -14.99 0.47 -30.45
CA ILE A 700 -14.35 -0.51 -29.57
C ILE A 700 -15.33 -0.81 -28.43
N LYS A 701 -15.64 -2.09 -28.22
CA LYS A 701 -16.51 -2.56 -27.14
C LYS A 701 -15.82 -2.41 -25.79
N ALA A 702 -16.03 -1.29 -25.11
CA ALA A 702 -15.32 -0.94 -23.88
C ALA A 702 -15.53 -1.93 -22.71
N ASN A 703 -16.66 -2.62 -22.67
CA ASN A 703 -16.96 -3.64 -21.64
C ASN A 703 -16.20 -4.96 -21.85
N LYS A 704 -15.87 -5.31 -23.09
CA LYS A 704 -15.13 -6.54 -23.44
C LYS A 704 -13.65 -6.31 -23.72
N SER A 705 -13.28 -5.09 -24.13
CA SER A 705 -11.92 -4.73 -24.52
C SER A 705 -11.09 -4.30 -23.33
N PHE A 706 -9.87 -4.80 -23.26
CA PHE A 706 -8.97 -4.51 -22.14
C PHE A 706 -7.51 -4.38 -22.58
N PHE A 707 -6.77 -3.72 -21.70
CA PHE A 707 -5.37 -3.38 -21.84
C PHE A 707 -4.61 -3.91 -20.63
N ASN A 708 -3.50 -4.62 -20.85
CA ASN A 708 -2.58 -4.99 -19.79
C ASN A 708 -1.34 -4.10 -19.88
N TYR A 709 -1.11 -3.32 -18.83
CA TYR A 709 0.03 -2.42 -18.76
C TYR A 709 1.25 -3.12 -18.19
N LEU A 710 2.36 -3.18 -18.92
CA LEU A 710 3.66 -3.66 -18.39
C LEU A 710 3.56 -5.01 -17.66
N ARG A 711 2.82 -5.97 -18.20
CA ARG A 711 2.77 -7.33 -17.63
C ARG A 711 4.09 -8.03 -17.89
N VAL A 712 4.50 -8.94 -17.01
CA VAL A 712 5.64 -9.82 -17.26
C VAL A 712 5.15 -11.12 -17.88
N ASN A 713 5.66 -11.45 -19.06
CA ASN A 713 5.38 -12.73 -19.68
C ASN A 713 6.07 -13.85 -18.89
N PRO A 714 5.36 -14.81 -18.29
CA PRO A 714 5.98 -15.84 -17.46
C PRO A 714 6.84 -16.84 -18.25
N ALA A 715 6.60 -16.98 -19.56
CA ALA A 715 7.36 -17.91 -20.41
C ALA A 715 8.71 -17.33 -20.85
N THR A 716 8.78 -16.01 -21.10
CA THR A 716 10.00 -15.36 -21.57
C THR A 716 10.70 -14.53 -20.49
N GLY A 717 9.99 -14.14 -19.42
CA GLY A 717 10.45 -13.23 -18.38
C GLY A 717 10.43 -11.76 -18.77
N GLU A 718 9.96 -11.46 -19.99
CA GLU A 718 10.06 -10.13 -20.59
C GLU A 718 8.79 -9.31 -20.36
N ALA A 719 8.93 -8.00 -20.24
CA ALA A 719 7.78 -7.11 -20.13
C ALA A 719 7.07 -6.93 -21.48
N GLU A 720 5.75 -6.80 -21.44
CA GLU A 720 4.92 -6.51 -22.61
C GLU A 720 3.72 -5.62 -22.24
N MET A 721 3.23 -4.84 -23.21
CA MET A 721 1.89 -4.24 -23.13
C MET A 721 0.97 -4.95 -24.10
N LEU A 722 -0.22 -5.36 -23.63
CA LEU A 722 -1.18 -6.08 -24.45
C LEU A 722 -2.45 -5.27 -24.67
N TYR A 723 -2.92 -5.22 -25.91
CA TYR A 723 -4.15 -4.57 -26.34
C TYR A 723 -5.10 -5.65 -26.86
N ARG A 724 -6.31 -5.74 -26.32
CA ARG A 724 -7.36 -6.63 -26.83
C ARG A 724 -8.58 -5.79 -27.17
N LEU A 725 -8.69 -5.40 -28.44
CA LEU A 725 -9.74 -4.50 -28.92
C LEU A 725 -10.79 -5.32 -29.67
N TYR A 726 -11.94 -5.54 -29.03
CA TYR A 726 -13.09 -6.18 -29.64
C TYR A 726 -14.00 -5.15 -30.30
N PHE A 727 -14.46 -5.42 -31.51
CA PHE A 727 -15.40 -4.57 -32.23
C PHE A 727 -16.27 -5.39 -33.19
N ASN A 728 -17.42 -4.85 -33.56
CA ASN A 728 -18.28 -5.45 -34.58
C ASN A 728 -18.10 -4.73 -35.91
N ASP A 729 -18.09 -5.48 -37.01
CA ASP A 729 -18.15 -4.90 -38.34
C ASP A 729 -19.58 -4.48 -38.73
N ASP A 730 -19.71 -3.90 -39.93
CA ASP A 730 -20.97 -3.45 -40.51
C ASP A 730 -21.99 -4.58 -40.76
N THR A 731 -21.57 -5.85 -40.66
CA THR A 731 -22.42 -7.05 -40.77
C THR A 731 -22.76 -7.66 -39.41
N GLY A 732 -22.26 -7.08 -38.32
CA GLY A 732 -22.45 -7.59 -36.96
C GLY A 732 -21.51 -8.73 -36.58
N ARG A 733 -20.50 -9.05 -37.39
CA ARG A 733 -19.48 -10.05 -37.03
C ARG A 733 -18.47 -9.42 -36.08
N GLU A 734 -18.09 -10.18 -35.05
CA GLU A 734 -17.13 -9.73 -34.05
C GLU A 734 -15.69 -10.04 -34.49
N HIS A 735 -14.82 -9.05 -34.32
CA HIS A 735 -13.39 -9.13 -34.61
C HIS A 735 -12.58 -8.74 -33.37
N LEU A 736 -11.38 -9.29 -33.26
CA LEU A 736 -10.37 -8.93 -32.26
C LEU A 736 -9.15 -8.36 -32.97
N LEU A 737 -8.78 -7.13 -32.64
CA LEU A 737 -7.44 -6.63 -32.89
C LEU A 737 -6.58 -6.87 -31.63
N PHE A 738 -5.75 -7.90 -31.66
CA PHE A 738 -4.82 -8.23 -30.59
C PHE A 738 -3.47 -7.57 -30.86
N GLY A 739 -3.10 -6.58 -30.04
CA GLY A 739 -1.86 -5.84 -30.15
C GLY A 739 -0.87 -6.16 -29.03
N ARG A 740 0.42 -6.12 -29.34
CA ARG A 740 1.51 -6.28 -28.36
C ARG A 740 2.61 -5.25 -28.59
N LYS A 741 3.06 -4.62 -27.50
CA LYS A 741 4.33 -3.89 -27.43
C LYS A 741 5.32 -4.77 -26.66
N TYR A 742 6.53 -4.94 -27.19
CA TYR A 742 7.58 -5.74 -26.57
C TYR A 742 8.52 -4.80 -25.83
N LEU A 743 8.64 -4.95 -24.51
CA LEU A 743 9.41 -4.04 -23.66
C LEU A 743 10.68 -4.78 -23.21
N GLN A 744 11.71 -4.80 -24.06
CA GLN A 744 12.86 -5.69 -23.91
C GLN A 744 14.19 -4.97 -24.12
N LYS A 745 15.22 -5.44 -23.42
CA LYS A 745 16.59 -4.93 -23.51
C LYS A 745 17.34 -5.63 -24.65
N ASP A 746 17.19 -5.16 -25.87
CA ASP A 746 17.93 -5.66 -27.04
C ASP A 746 19.18 -4.80 -27.33
N ALA A 747 19.20 -3.54 -26.88
CA ALA A 747 20.31 -2.60 -26.96
C ALA A 747 20.39 -1.72 -25.67
N SER A 748 21.11 -0.60 -25.72
CA SER A 748 21.25 0.34 -24.60
C SER A 748 20.85 1.75 -25.03
N GLY A 749 19.95 2.39 -24.26
CA GLY A 749 19.68 3.83 -24.36
C GLY A 749 18.20 4.21 -24.53
N ILE A 750 17.93 5.51 -24.35
CA ILE A 750 16.56 6.08 -24.33
C ILE A 750 15.82 5.87 -25.66
N ALA A 751 16.53 5.82 -26.79
CA ALA A 751 15.92 5.65 -28.12
C ALA A 751 15.20 4.30 -28.29
N GLU A 752 15.71 3.24 -27.68
CA GLU A 752 15.10 1.91 -27.71
C GLU A 752 13.84 1.86 -26.84
N VAL A 753 13.93 2.36 -25.60
CA VAL A 753 12.76 2.53 -24.71
C VAL A 753 11.64 3.28 -25.43
N MET A 754 12.00 4.39 -26.09
CA MET A 754 11.04 5.18 -26.85
C MET A 754 10.40 4.40 -28.00
N ARG A 755 11.19 3.63 -28.76
CA ARG A 755 10.66 2.77 -29.83
C ARG A 755 9.70 1.71 -29.29
N ASP A 756 10.06 1.04 -28.21
CA ASP A 756 9.29 -0.07 -27.66
C ASP A 756 7.98 0.39 -27.02
N PHE A 757 7.98 1.54 -26.34
CA PHE A 757 6.76 2.15 -25.80
C PHE A 757 5.82 2.69 -26.88
N THR A 758 6.35 3.02 -28.06
CA THR A 758 5.57 3.64 -29.13
C THR A 758 5.10 2.66 -30.20
N THR A 759 5.78 1.52 -30.38
CA THR A 759 5.49 0.58 -31.48
C THR A 759 4.58 -0.56 -31.04
N LEU A 760 3.47 -0.74 -31.75
CA LEU A 760 2.48 -1.79 -31.53
C LEU A 760 2.40 -2.72 -32.75
N TYR A 761 2.57 -4.02 -32.51
CA TYR A 761 2.34 -5.07 -33.51
C TYR A 761 0.99 -5.72 -33.22
N ALA A 762 0.11 -5.81 -34.22
CA ALA A 762 -1.24 -6.30 -34.01
C ALA A 762 -1.69 -7.35 -35.03
N HIS A 763 -2.55 -8.24 -34.58
CA HIS A 763 -3.18 -9.31 -35.37
C HIS A 763 -4.69 -9.11 -35.35
N LEU A 764 -5.32 -9.10 -36.52
CA LEU A 764 -6.76 -9.02 -36.67
C LEU A 764 -7.36 -10.41 -36.88
N THR A 765 -8.26 -10.84 -36.01
CA THR A 765 -8.88 -12.18 -36.06
C THR A 765 -10.41 -12.09 -36.05
N ASP A 766 -11.06 -12.81 -36.95
CA ASP A 766 -12.52 -13.03 -36.94
C ASP A 766 -12.84 -14.01 -35.79
N GLN A 767 -13.63 -13.56 -34.81
CA GLN A 767 -13.89 -14.36 -33.59
C GLN A 767 -14.85 -15.53 -33.84
N THR A 768 -15.64 -15.50 -34.92
CA THR A 768 -16.57 -16.58 -35.25
C THR A 768 -15.85 -17.76 -35.89
N THR A 769 -14.89 -17.46 -36.76
CA THR A 769 -14.15 -18.47 -37.53
C THR A 769 -12.79 -18.81 -36.94
N GLY A 770 -12.26 -17.97 -36.04
CA GLY A 770 -10.89 -18.05 -35.53
C GLY A 770 -9.83 -17.73 -36.57
N LYS A 771 -10.22 -17.21 -37.74
CA LYS A 771 -9.30 -16.95 -38.86
C LYS A 771 -8.63 -15.59 -38.70
N GLU A 772 -7.30 -15.56 -38.80
CA GLU A 772 -6.54 -14.32 -38.92
C GLU A 772 -6.77 -13.67 -40.29
N LEU A 773 -7.16 -12.40 -40.28
CA LEU A 773 -7.51 -11.61 -41.46
C LEU A 773 -6.37 -10.72 -41.95
N GLY A 774 -5.37 -10.48 -41.11
CA GLY A 774 -4.19 -9.67 -41.42
C GLY A 774 -3.48 -9.18 -40.17
N THR A 775 -2.34 -8.53 -40.37
CA THR A 775 -1.52 -7.94 -39.30
C THR A 775 -1.40 -6.43 -39.46
N ALA A 776 -1.01 -5.72 -38.41
CA ALA A 776 -0.78 -4.28 -38.44
C ALA A 776 0.47 -3.91 -37.64
N ARG A 777 1.13 -2.83 -38.06
CA ARG A 777 2.15 -2.13 -37.27
C ARG A 777 1.70 -0.69 -37.08
N MET A 778 1.62 -0.25 -35.82
CA MET A 778 1.15 1.08 -35.44
C MET A 778 2.15 1.76 -34.51
N HIS A 779 2.18 3.09 -34.53
CA HIS A 779 3.03 3.93 -33.69
C HIS A 779 2.19 4.96 -32.94
N PHE A 780 2.65 5.33 -31.76
CA PHE A 780 1.99 6.32 -30.91
C PHE A 780 2.17 7.74 -31.46
N ARG A 781 1.06 8.39 -31.87
CA ARG A 781 1.06 9.66 -32.62
C ARG A 781 1.67 10.83 -31.83
N MET A 782 1.56 10.84 -30.51
CA MET A 782 1.96 12.01 -29.70
C MET A 782 3.49 12.13 -29.48
N LEU A 783 4.30 11.13 -29.84
CA LEU A 783 5.75 11.10 -29.54
C LEU A 783 6.66 11.26 -30.77
N GLU A 784 6.11 11.47 -31.97
CA GLU A 784 6.92 11.74 -33.18
C GLU A 784 7.70 13.08 -33.12
N ASN A 785 7.44 13.95 -32.13
CA ASN A 785 8.10 15.26 -31.95
C ASN A 785 8.46 15.54 -30.47
N ILE A 786 9.29 14.69 -29.85
CA ILE A 786 9.70 14.82 -28.44
C ILE A 786 10.66 15.99 -28.16
N ASP A 787 11.23 16.61 -29.19
CA ASP A 787 12.09 17.80 -29.07
C ASP A 787 11.35 19.03 -28.51
N THR A 788 10.06 18.91 -28.17
CA THR A 788 9.24 19.97 -27.60
C THR A 788 8.60 19.55 -26.28
N ALA A 789 8.92 20.27 -25.19
CA ALA A 789 8.32 20.12 -23.86
C ALA A 789 6.77 20.15 -23.86
N ALA A 790 6.15 20.68 -24.92
CA ALA A 790 4.70 20.73 -25.11
C ALA A 790 4.03 19.37 -25.34
N SER A 791 4.69 18.40 -26.00
CA SER A 791 4.10 17.08 -26.31
C SER A 791 4.00 16.20 -25.06
N PHE A 792 5.05 16.20 -24.22
CA PHE A 792 5.03 15.54 -22.91
C PHE A 792 4.04 16.18 -21.94
N THR A 793 3.94 17.52 -21.95
CA THR A 793 2.93 18.25 -21.17
C THR A 793 1.52 17.84 -21.60
N ARG A 794 1.23 17.69 -22.89
CA ARG A 794 -0.08 17.26 -23.39
C ARG A 794 -0.44 15.84 -22.92
N TYR A 795 0.51 14.91 -22.96
CA TYR A 795 0.34 13.56 -22.43
C TYR A 795 0.05 13.58 -20.93
N LEU A 796 0.84 14.31 -20.12
CA LEU A 796 0.59 14.45 -18.68
C LEU A 796 -0.74 15.14 -18.36
N THR A 797 -1.20 16.07 -19.20
CA THR A 797 -2.53 16.71 -19.05
C THR A 797 -3.69 15.83 -19.49
N SER A 798 -3.43 14.73 -20.21
CA SER A 798 -4.49 13.78 -20.62
C SER A 798 -4.97 12.90 -19.45
N PHE A 799 -4.17 12.80 -18.38
CA PHE A 799 -4.53 12.03 -17.19
C PHE A 799 -5.69 12.70 -16.45
N ARG A 800 -6.83 12.02 -16.41
CA ARG A 800 -8.01 12.42 -15.65
C ARG A 800 -8.19 11.47 -14.48
N VAL A 801 -8.30 12.05 -13.28
CA VAL A 801 -8.63 11.30 -12.08
C VAL A 801 -10.11 11.50 -11.80
N ILE A 802 -10.84 10.39 -11.65
CA ILE A 802 -12.29 10.36 -11.46
C ILE A 802 -12.57 9.76 -10.08
N GLY A 803 -13.62 10.24 -9.41
CA GLY A 803 -14.02 9.76 -8.07
C GLY A 803 -13.54 10.63 -6.91
N THR A 804 -12.85 11.75 -7.18
CA THR A 804 -12.50 12.76 -6.16
C THR A 804 -12.23 14.14 -6.78
N ASP A 805 -12.70 15.20 -6.11
CA ASP A 805 -12.39 16.60 -6.45
C ASP A 805 -11.19 17.14 -5.66
N ASN A 806 -10.58 16.33 -4.78
CA ASN A 806 -9.45 16.74 -3.98
C ASN A 806 -8.15 16.73 -4.82
N VAL A 807 -7.61 17.92 -5.09
CA VAL A 807 -6.39 18.14 -5.89
C VAL A 807 -5.19 17.32 -5.39
N PHE A 808 -5.05 17.12 -4.07
CA PHE A 808 -3.96 16.31 -3.52
C PHE A 808 -4.14 14.82 -3.84
N MET A 809 -5.37 14.30 -3.76
CA MET A 809 -5.65 12.90 -4.12
C MET A 809 -5.47 12.66 -5.62
N GLN A 810 -5.83 13.65 -6.45
CA GLN A 810 -5.61 13.59 -7.90
C GLN A 810 -4.11 13.52 -8.22
N ALA A 811 -3.31 14.40 -7.60
CA ALA A 811 -1.85 14.39 -7.76
C ALA A 811 -1.23 13.07 -7.26
N GLN A 812 -1.68 12.54 -6.12
CA GLN A 812 -1.20 11.25 -5.61
C GLN A 812 -1.52 10.08 -6.55
N ALA A 813 -2.72 10.06 -7.16
CA ALA A 813 -3.09 9.02 -8.12
C ALA A 813 -2.19 9.04 -9.37
N GLN A 814 -1.92 10.24 -9.91
CA GLN A 814 -1.03 10.44 -11.04
C GLN A 814 0.41 10.05 -10.71
N LEU A 815 0.96 10.52 -9.58
CA LEU A 815 2.32 10.19 -9.15
C LEU A 815 2.51 8.69 -8.93
N ARG A 816 1.49 7.99 -8.43
CA ARG A 816 1.55 6.55 -8.21
C ARG A 816 1.58 5.77 -9.52
N TYR A 817 0.79 6.19 -10.52
CA TYR A 817 0.87 5.63 -11.87
C TYR A 817 2.26 5.85 -12.50
N LEU A 818 2.79 7.08 -12.44
CA LEU A 818 4.11 7.40 -12.98
C LEU A 818 5.22 6.62 -12.27
N ALA A 819 5.12 6.45 -10.94
CA ALA A 819 6.05 5.66 -10.16
C ALA A 819 6.06 4.18 -10.59
N LEU A 820 4.87 3.62 -10.91
CA LEU A 820 4.75 2.26 -11.43
C LEU A 820 5.48 2.13 -12.77
N THR A 821 5.17 3.01 -13.73
CA THR A 821 5.81 3.03 -15.04
C THR A 821 7.32 3.12 -14.94
N ASN A 822 7.84 4.04 -14.12
CA ASN A 822 9.27 4.26 -14.00
C ASN A 822 9.97 3.07 -13.34
N GLN A 823 9.39 2.47 -12.29
CA GLN A 823 9.94 1.26 -11.68
C GLN A 823 10.14 0.15 -12.71
N PHE A 824 9.19 -0.03 -13.62
CA PHE A 824 9.29 -1.01 -14.70
C PHE A 824 10.35 -0.63 -15.74
N VAL A 825 10.33 0.60 -16.26
CA VAL A 825 11.31 1.06 -17.26
C VAL A 825 12.74 0.81 -16.77
N THR A 826 13.04 1.19 -15.53
CA THR A 826 14.39 0.99 -15.01
C THR A 826 14.71 -0.49 -14.71
N ARG A 827 13.73 -1.30 -14.28
CA ARG A 827 13.94 -2.75 -14.08
C ARG A 827 14.31 -3.44 -15.40
N GLU A 828 13.62 -3.11 -16.48
CA GLU A 828 13.78 -3.80 -17.77
C GLU A 828 14.98 -3.29 -18.56
N TYR A 829 15.23 -1.98 -18.59
CA TYR A 829 16.19 -1.40 -19.54
C TYR A 829 17.55 -1.04 -18.96
N ASP A 830 17.75 -1.08 -17.63
CA ASP A 830 19.03 -0.79 -16.94
C ASP A 830 19.84 0.29 -17.68
N LEU A 831 19.28 1.50 -17.72
CA LEU A 831 19.76 2.66 -18.49
C LEU A 831 21.22 3.06 -18.15
N PHE A 832 21.84 2.42 -17.16
CA PHE A 832 23.12 2.76 -16.58
C PHE A 832 24.19 1.65 -16.72
N GLY A 833 23.82 0.44 -17.15
CA GLY A 833 24.77 -0.66 -17.36
C GLY A 833 25.79 -0.44 -18.50
N SER A 834 25.53 0.49 -19.42
CA SER A 834 26.40 0.75 -20.59
C SER A 834 27.58 1.70 -20.30
N PHE A 835 27.67 2.32 -19.12
CA PHE A 835 28.82 3.17 -18.76
C PHE A 835 30.04 2.41 -18.24
N LEU A 836 29.93 1.09 -18.03
CA LEU A 836 31.02 0.23 -17.53
C LEU A 836 31.68 -0.65 -18.62
N ALA A 837 31.39 -0.41 -19.91
CA ALA A 837 31.95 -1.18 -21.02
C ALA A 837 32.54 -0.34 -22.17
N SER A 838 32.79 0.97 -21.97
CA SER A 838 33.53 1.82 -22.92
C SER A 838 34.74 2.48 -22.28
#